data_AF-A0A919C6I7-F1
#
_entry.id   AF-A0A919C6I7-F1
#
_cell.length_a   1.000
_cell.length_b   1.000
_cell.length_c   1.000
_cell.angle_alpha   90.00
_cell.angle_beta   90.00
_cell.angle_gamma   90.00
#
_symmetry.space_group_name_H-M   'P 1'
#
loop_
_entity.id
_entity.type
_entity.pdbx_description
1 polymer ?
#
loop_
_entity_poly.entity_id
_entity_poly.type
_entity_poly.pdbx_seq_one_letter_code
_entity_poly.pdbx_strand_id
1 'polypeptide(L)'
;MGPEAGQVRVLSPNGGLAGAGFLVAPDGSRLYVLTCAHVVTAVTGRTAAVGDGDGSDIVIVDLPGQGWSAEARVVEGSWSPTPLLDVQDPGHGAQNCGDFAALAVARGAPRLPDGCGPLPLAACGPPEGQSVLVRGYPGGLSDGVVATGSLVGTGGACPRWVQFEGTRATGAAFEGGFSGAAVWDPVRRAVIGLVTAAHNERDTKVAWMLPIEAAAGFWTPLGAALRPPEVRSCRPPAARAQRELVEALLDIPLIDQDSGRGLRMALPRAVRRNVSDQLPPFQHVQALTGGCFELSGGCPTLRRTVEELCGDTAATRKALAVLDRLCCGAAAGPGALPGAGHGTNGASATGTTPYAGDSPSVPVPPQAPAPEPPAPPPRQALSKYLVDAAVAVDSLQDDTTLRLLIEHFRVTVRFDWDRPVGHQRRLLVVQLMEGLCERTEGLAPLVEYLELRYEITPEIRKFKRAVAAWQVDLFTNTQWVELFELLELVEVPHLARRFVDFLRDLGHPPPVDCTEPWAVFLHACTLNSRPGESLPCFRVLRELLADGIEAAGERNALLAWARANDSAYVPQEELVPPLLDVEEPRDHPFWRPDGYLIVRLRPLLDAAPGSDALLSHWWRAPGGEQLRGPDRRIDLRDAEFEVRRLLRYVEDGDAYPSNADLAVEFLLPRQFLGLHVERWRKDALQGVEGVLGEDHHVVLRSLERINRPDLHDRWWRRWDAFVAGQAGRVHWFPEDGRPHLLSDPPPAVVVLSRPPQGGRSTQGERRELDELSEALRVGVPVVLWDRRGERDPAFRTALNQLLTEYDPRRLPELVRGLRTAVASSDAEEYFSVGRHVALLWDDPERMPVAHAGSPPPTTGEERL
;
A
#
# COMPACT_ATOMS: atom_id res chain seq x y z
N MET A 1 -8.57 -30.07 -19.43
CA MET A 1 -9.90 -29.46 -19.52
C MET A 1 -9.75 -27.95 -19.73
N GLY A 2 -10.26 -27.42 -20.84
CA GLY A 2 -10.54 -26.00 -21.01
C GLY A 2 -12.02 -25.70 -20.71
N PRO A 3 -12.45 -24.43 -20.77
CA PRO A 3 -13.82 -24.04 -20.44
C PRO A 3 -14.87 -24.72 -21.34
N GLU A 4 -14.52 -25.11 -22.56
CA GLU A 4 -15.39 -25.80 -23.52
C GLU A 4 -15.96 -27.15 -23.04
N ALA A 5 -15.31 -27.80 -22.07
CA ALA A 5 -15.71 -29.11 -21.57
C ALA A 5 -17.00 -29.09 -20.73
N GLY A 6 -17.36 -27.93 -20.19
CA GLY A 6 -18.52 -27.81 -19.31
C GLY A 6 -19.36 -26.54 -19.54
N GLN A 7 -19.00 -25.71 -20.52
CA GLN A 7 -19.79 -24.55 -20.94
C GLN A 7 -21.02 -25.01 -21.73
N VAL A 8 -22.21 -24.68 -21.25
CA VAL A 8 -23.50 -25.03 -21.84
C VAL A 8 -24.23 -23.80 -22.37
N ARG A 9 -25.17 -24.03 -23.29
CA ARG A 9 -26.19 -23.04 -23.67
C ARG A 9 -27.44 -23.27 -22.85
N VAL A 10 -28.13 -22.19 -22.54
CA VAL A 10 -29.44 -22.20 -21.87
C VAL A 10 -30.49 -21.86 -22.89
N LEU A 11 -31.39 -22.80 -23.15
CA LEU A 11 -32.38 -22.77 -24.21
C LEU A 11 -33.79 -22.80 -23.64
N SER A 12 -34.70 -22.11 -24.31
CA SER A 12 -36.13 -22.28 -24.07
C SER A 12 -36.63 -23.61 -24.65
N PRO A 13 -37.79 -24.13 -24.19
CA PRO A 13 -38.35 -25.41 -24.67
C PRO A 13 -38.57 -25.47 -26.20
N ASN A 14 -38.70 -24.32 -26.86
CA ASN A 14 -38.83 -24.19 -28.32
C ASN A 14 -37.47 -24.05 -29.05
N GLY A 15 -36.34 -24.21 -28.35
CA GLY A 15 -34.98 -24.16 -28.93
C GLY A 15 -34.38 -22.76 -29.08
N GLY A 16 -35.04 -21.71 -28.57
CA GLY A 16 -34.51 -20.35 -28.55
C GLY A 16 -33.35 -20.21 -27.56
N LEU A 17 -32.27 -19.55 -27.96
CA LEU A 17 -31.13 -19.29 -27.09
C LEU A 17 -31.43 -18.13 -26.13
N ALA A 18 -31.41 -18.39 -24.83
CA ALA A 18 -31.63 -17.39 -23.79
C ALA A 18 -30.33 -16.87 -23.17
N GLY A 19 -29.28 -17.69 -23.13
CA GLY A 19 -28.00 -17.30 -22.56
C GLY A 19 -27.04 -18.48 -22.43
N ALA A 20 -26.04 -18.32 -21.56
CA ALA A 20 -25.01 -19.30 -21.28
C ALA A 20 -25.11 -19.82 -19.84
N GLY A 21 -24.47 -20.95 -19.58
CA GLY A 21 -24.29 -21.51 -18.24
C GLY A 21 -23.10 -22.45 -18.21
N PHE A 22 -22.76 -23.01 -17.07
CA PHE A 22 -21.71 -24.03 -16.99
C PHE A 22 -22.00 -25.11 -15.96
N LEU A 23 -21.53 -26.32 -16.26
CA LEU A 23 -21.73 -27.50 -15.43
C LEU A 23 -20.86 -27.45 -14.17
N VAL A 24 -21.46 -27.78 -13.03
CA VAL A 24 -20.78 -27.96 -11.74
C VAL A 24 -21.32 -29.20 -11.03
N ALA A 25 -20.49 -29.83 -10.20
CA ALA A 25 -20.86 -30.97 -9.37
C ALA A 25 -20.30 -30.81 -7.95
N PRO A 26 -20.84 -29.88 -7.15
CA PRO A 26 -20.25 -29.48 -5.87
C PRO A 26 -20.13 -30.63 -4.85
N ASP A 27 -21.01 -31.62 -4.91
CA ASP A 27 -21.01 -32.81 -4.05
C ASP A 27 -20.49 -34.08 -4.76
N GLY A 28 -20.05 -33.96 -6.03
CA GLY A 28 -19.62 -35.07 -6.88
C GLY A 28 -20.70 -36.07 -7.27
N SER A 29 -21.94 -35.90 -6.80
CA SER A 29 -23.03 -36.88 -6.94
C SER A 29 -24.09 -36.47 -7.96
N ARG A 30 -24.27 -35.15 -8.17
CA ARG A 30 -25.27 -34.59 -9.08
C ARG A 30 -24.71 -33.43 -9.90
N LEU A 31 -25.14 -33.36 -11.16
CA LEU A 31 -24.82 -32.25 -12.06
C LEU A 31 -25.81 -31.10 -11.88
N TYR A 32 -25.25 -29.90 -11.82
CA TYR A 32 -25.97 -28.64 -11.82
C TYR A 32 -25.40 -27.71 -12.88
N VAL A 33 -26.17 -26.72 -13.30
CA VAL A 33 -25.75 -25.65 -14.18
C VAL A 33 -25.87 -24.33 -13.42
N LEU A 34 -24.80 -23.54 -13.41
CA LEU A 34 -24.85 -22.17 -12.90
C LEU A 34 -25.10 -21.20 -14.06
N THR A 35 -25.99 -20.22 -13.86
CA THR A 35 -26.35 -19.19 -14.84
C THR A 35 -26.90 -17.94 -14.15
N CYS A 36 -27.34 -16.95 -14.94
CA CYS A 36 -27.97 -15.73 -14.44
C CYS A 36 -29.49 -15.90 -14.24
N ALA A 37 -30.05 -15.20 -13.26
CA ALA A 37 -31.49 -15.23 -13.01
C ALA A 37 -32.30 -14.63 -14.17
N HIS A 38 -31.81 -13.57 -14.82
CA HIS A 38 -32.50 -13.00 -15.99
C HIS A 38 -32.55 -13.98 -17.18
N VAL A 39 -31.52 -14.82 -17.36
CA VAL A 39 -31.48 -15.84 -18.43
C VAL A 39 -32.59 -16.86 -18.22
N VAL A 40 -32.78 -17.31 -16.98
CA VAL A 40 -33.87 -18.23 -16.64
C VAL A 40 -35.22 -17.53 -16.71
N THR A 41 -35.32 -16.27 -16.26
CA THR A 41 -36.54 -15.46 -16.34
C THR A 41 -37.01 -15.31 -17.80
N ALA A 42 -36.08 -15.11 -18.73
CA ALA A 42 -36.38 -15.04 -20.15
C ALA A 42 -36.95 -16.35 -20.73
N VAL A 43 -36.64 -17.49 -20.12
CA VAL A 43 -37.14 -18.81 -20.53
C VAL A 43 -38.46 -19.17 -19.83
N THR A 44 -38.54 -18.98 -18.52
CA THR A 44 -39.64 -19.50 -17.69
C THR A 44 -40.70 -18.46 -17.35
N GLY A 45 -40.43 -17.17 -17.59
CA GLY A 45 -41.31 -16.06 -17.20
C GLY A 45 -41.35 -15.81 -15.68
N ARG A 46 -40.45 -16.43 -14.91
CA ARG A 46 -40.42 -16.36 -13.44
C ARG A 46 -40.06 -14.96 -12.94
N THR A 47 -40.96 -14.30 -12.22
CA THR A 47 -40.72 -13.01 -11.55
C THR A 47 -40.65 -13.16 -10.02
N ALA A 48 -39.89 -12.29 -9.34
CA ALA A 48 -39.64 -12.34 -7.90
C ALA A 48 -40.87 -12.20 -6.98
N ALA A 49 -42.06 -11.90 -7.53
CA ALA A 49 -43.22 -11.45 -6.76
C ALA A 49 -44.35 -12.49 -6.54
N VAL A 50 -44.19 -13.76 -6.92
CA VAL A 50 -45.27 -14.76 -6.76
C VAL A 50 -44.73 -16.04 -6.14
N GLY A 51 -45.06 -16.24 -4.86
CA GLY A 51 -45.15 -17.59 -4.30
C GLY A 51 -46.32 -18.31 -4.97
N ASP A 52 -46.08 -19.56 -5.37
CA ASP A 52 -47.00 -20.46 -6.08
C ASP A 52 -47.38 -20.02 -7.51
N GLY A 53 -46.59 -20.48 -8.49
CA GLY A 53 -46.93 -20.46 -9.90
C GLY A 53 -46.70 -21.81 -10.56
N ASP A 54 -47.78 -22.42 -11.07
CA ASP A 54 -47.93 -23.69 -11.80
C ASP A 54 -47.25 -23.70 -13.20
N GLY A 55 -46.15 -22.97 -13.37
CA GLY A 55 -45.38 -22.89 -14.63
C GLY A 55 -44.20 -23.84 -14.59
N SER A 56 -44.01 -24.66 -15.62
CA SER A 56 -42.87 -25.57 -15.71
C SER A 56 -41.55 -24.80 -15.61
N ASP A 57 -40.88 -24.87 -14.45
CA ASP A 57 -39.51 -24.39 -14.19
C ASP A 57 -38.44 -25.15 -15.01
N ILE A 58 -38.83 -25.72 -16.14
CA ILE A 58 -38.00 -26.57 -17.00
C ILE A 58 -37.29 -25.68 -18.02
N VAL A 59 -35.97 -25.77 -17.99
CA VAL A 59 -35.06 -25.13 -18.92
C VAL A 59 -34.29 -26.22 -19.66
N ILE A 60 -34.05 -26.03 -20.95
CA ILE A 60 -33.21 -26.97 -21.72
C ILE A 60 -31.78 -26.46 -21.69
N VAL A 61 -30.84 -27.34 -21.36
CA VAL A 61 -29.40 -27.04 -21.43
C VAL A 61 -28.71 -28.01 -22.38
N ASP A 62 -27.80 -27.50 -23.20
CA ASP A 62 -27.07 -28.35 -24.13
C ASP A 62 -25.58 -28.01 -24.21
N LEU A 63 -24.78 -29.00 -24.64
CA LEU A 63 -23.37 -28.83 -24.93
C LEU A 63 -23.22 -28.61 -26.45
N PRO A 64 -22.91 -27.38 -26.90
CA PRO A 64 -22.91 -27.04 -28.31
C PRO A 64 -21.89 -27.88 -29.08
N GLY A 65 -22.35 -28.54 -30.14
CA GLY A 65 -21.52 -29.41 -30.99
C GLY A 65 -21.23 -30.80 -30.41
N GLN A 66 -21.73 -31.13 -29.20
CA GLN A 66 -21.44 -32.39 -28.51
C GLN A 66 -22.62 -33.37 -28.49
N GLY A 67 -23.77 -33.01 -29.08
CA GLY A 67 -24.95 -33.87 -29.18
C GLY A 67 -25.59 -34.23 -27.83
N TRP A 68 -25.26 -33.48 -26.76
CA TRP A 68 -25.81 -33.68 -25.42
C TRP A 68 -26.77 -32.54 -25.07
N SER A 69 -27.96 -32.90 -24.60
CA SER A 69 -28.99 -31.98 -24.12
C SER A 69 -29.71 -32.61 -22.93
N ALA A 70 -30.14 -31.79 -21.98
CA ALA A 70 -30.87 -32.23 -20.81
C ALA A 70 -31.88 -31.18 -20.34
N GLU A 71 -32.96 -31.65 -19.72
CA GLU A 71 -33.83 -30.80 -18.91
C GLU A 71 -33.14 -30.46 -17.58
N ALA A 72 -33.27 -29.20 -17.18
CA ALA A 72 -32.81 -28.71 -15.88
C ALA A 72 -33.91 -27.88 -15.20
N ARG A 73 -33.92 -27.87 -13.87
CA ARG A 73 -34.90 -27.11 -13.08
C ARG A 73 -34.23 -26.23 -12.06
N VAL A 74 -34.78 -25.05 -11.80
CA VAL A 74 -34.27 -24.13 -10.77
C VAL A 74 -34.24 -24.82 -9.41
N VAL A 75 -33.10 -24.73 -8.73
CA VAL A 75 -32.94 -25.23 -7.36
C VAL A 75 -33.58 -24.24 -6.40
N GLU A 76 -34.43 -24.74 -5.52
CA GLU A 76 -35.07 -23.95 -4.46
C GLU A 76 -34.02 -23.25 -3.59
N GLY A 77 -34.25 -21.97 -3.28
CA GLY A 77 -33.33 -21.15 -2.50
C GLY A 77 -32.06 -20.69 -3.23
N SER A 78 -31.83 -21.10 -4.49
CA SER A 78 -30.66 -20.66 -5.28
C SER A 78 -30.90 -19.41 -6.15
N TRP A 79 -32.13 -18.88 -6.14
CA TRP A 79 -32.55 -17.79 -7.01
C TRP A 79 -32.27 -16.42 -6.38
N SER A 80 -31.48 -15.60 -7.07
CA SER A 80 -31.24 -14.20 -6.73
C SER A 80 -31.58 -13.31 -7.93
N PRO A 81 -32.61 -12.46 -7.86
CA PRO A 81 -33.03 -11.65 -9.01
C PRO A 81 -31.97 -10.64 -9.45
N THR A 82 -32.13 -10.15 -10.67
CA THR A 82 -31.32 -9.06 -11.22
C THR A 82 -31.55 -7.78 -10.41
N PRO A 83 -30.49 -6.97 -10.14
CA PRO A 83 -30.66 -5.67 -9.50
C PRO A 83 -31.69 -4.81 -10.24
N LEU A 84 -32.63 -4.20 -9.53
CA LEU A 84 -33.55 -3.22 -10.12
C LEU A 84 -32.76 -1.96 -10.47
N LEU A 85 -32.52 -1.73 -11.76
CA LEU A 85 -31.74 -0.60 -12.27
C LEU A 85 -32.48 0.76 -12.16
N ASP A 86 -33.78 0.76 -11.82
CA ASP A 86 -34.67 1.92 -11.87
C ASP A 86 -35.31 2.35 -10.53
N VAL A 87 -34.92 1.80 -9.37
CA VAL A 87 -35.60 2.11 -8.09
C VAL A 87 -34.86 3.20 -7.29
N GLN A 88 -35.59 4.27 -7.02
CA GLN A 88 -35.17 5.51 -6.34
C GLN A 88 -35.20 5.45 -4.80
N ASP A 89 -35.25 4.26 -4.20
CA ASP A 89 -35.38 4.07 -2.74
C ASP A 89 -34.47 2.92 -2.26
N PRO A 90 -33.35 3.18 -1.57
CA PRO A 90 -32.41 2.16 -1.11
C PRO A 90 -32.78 1.54 0.25
N GLY A 91 -34.00 1.75 0.75
CA GLY A 91 -34.39 1.29 2.09
C GLY A 91 -34.91 -0.14 2.20
N HIS A 92 -35.49 -0.72 1.14
CA HIS A 92 -36.18 -2.01 1.26
C HIS A 92 -35.90 -2.94 0.06
N GLY A 93 -34.89 -3.82 0.20
CA GLY A 93 -34.70 -4.97 -0.69
C GLY A 93 -33.27 -5.37 -1.06
N ALA A 94 -32.24 -4.66 -0.60
CA ALA A 94 -30.85 -4.82 -1.08
C ALA A 94 -30.09 -6.07 -0.58
N GLN A 95 -30.76 -7.10 -0.05
CA GLN A 95 -30.09 -8.34 0.36
C GLN A 95 -29.94 -9.38 -0.77
N ASN A 96 -30.65 -9.22 -1.90
CA ASN A 96 -30.75 -10.30 -2.91
C ASN A 96 -30.64 -9.83 -4.37
N CYS A 97 -29.58 -9.09 -4.72
CA CYS A 97 -29.36 -8.52 -6.07
C CYS A 97 -28.19 -9.18 -6.83
N GLY A 98 -28.05 -10.50 -6.78
CA GLY A 98 -26.93 -11.24 -7.35
C GLY A 98 -27.01 -11.53 -8.85
N ASP A 99 -28.21 -11.50 -9.43
CA ASP A 99 -28.51 -12.03 -10.77
C ASP A 99 -27.99 -13.46 -10.98
N PHE A 100 -28.41 -14.38 -10.12
CA PHE A 100 -27.87 -15.74 -10.03
C PHE A 100 -28.96 -16.81 -9.94
N ALA A 101 -28.76 -17.93 -10.62
CA ALA A 101 -29.59 -19.12 -10.48
C ALA A 101 -28.75 -20.41 -10.63
N ALA A 102 -29.06 -21.42 -9.81
CA ALA A 102 -28.56 -22.78 -10.00
C ALA A 102 -29.69 -23.68 -10.55
N LEU A 103 -29.38 -24.46 -11.59
CA LEU A 103 -30.30 -25.39 -12.22
C LEU A 103 -29.84 -26.83 -11.97
N ALA A 104 -30.68 -27.67 -11.40
CA ALA A 104 -30.40 -29.08 -11.24
C ALA A 104 -30.75 -29.84 -12.51
N VAL A 105 -29.77 -30.55 -13.09
CA VAL A 105 -29.99 -31.40 -14.26
C VAL A 105 -30.87 -32.59 -13.87
N ALA A 106 -31.78 -32.99 -14.76
CA ALA A 106 -32.69 -34.11 -14.56
C ALA A 106 -31.91 -35.42 -14.35
N ARG A 107 -32.36 -36.24 -13.38
CA ARG A 107 -31.67 -37.51 -13.03
C ARG A 107 -31.61 -38.53 -14.19
N GLY A 108 -32.51 -38.40 -15.18
CA GLY A 108 -32.55 -39.25 -16.37
C GLY A 108 -31.79 -38.69 -17.57
N ALA A 109 -31.00 -37.62 -17.41
CA ALA A 109 -30.23 -37.03 -18.50
C ALA A 109 -29.25 -38.04 -19.13
N PRO A 110 -28.96 -37.94 -20.45
CA PRO A 110 -27.92 -38.73 -21.09
C PRO A 110 -26.57 -38.57 -20.37
N ARG A 111 -25.72 -39.61 -20.42
CA ARG A 111 -24.34 -39.48 -19.94
C ARG A 111 -23.61 -38.39 -20.73
N LEU A 112 -22.77 -37.63 -20.04
CA LEU A 112 -21.94 -36.63 -20.70
C LEU A 112 -20.99 -37.31 -21.69
N PRO A 113 -20.76 -36.71 -22.88
CA PRO A 113 -19.77 -37.18 -23.84
C PRO A 113 -18.36 -37.21 -23.25
N ASP A 114 -17.49 -38.05 -23.79
CA ASP A 114 -16.10 -38.14 -23.35
C ASP A 114 -15.38 -36.79 -23.48
N GLY A 115 -14.68 -36.40 -22.41
CA GLY A 115 -14.02 -35.10 -22.32
C GLY A 115 -14.91 -33.94 -21.88
N CYS A 116 -16.23 -34.15 -21.74
CA CYS A 116 -17.15 -33.18 -21.15
C CYS A 116 -17.38 -33.46 -19.65
N GLY A 117 -17.56 -32.42 -18.85
CA GLY A 117 -17.64 -32.57 -17.40
C GLY A 117 -17.91 -31.28 -16.64
N PRO A 118 -18.19 -31.39 -15.32
CA PRO A 118 -18.29 -30.23 -14.46
C PRO A 118 -16.95 -29.47 -14.42
N LEU A 119 -17.02 -28.14 -14.48
CA LEU A 119 -15.84 -27.29 -14.43
C LEU A 119 -15.36 -27.09 -12.98
N PRO A 120 -14.03 -27.11 -12.74
CA PRO A 120 -13.48 -26.80 -11.43
C PRO A 120 -13.71 -25.32 -11.07
N LEU A 121 -13.97 -25.05 -9.79
CA LEU A 121 -14.23 -23.71 -9.25
C LEU A 121 -13.07 -23.24 -8.37
N ALA A 122 -12.76 -21.96 -8.41
CA ALA A 122 -11.79 -21.32 -7.52
C ALA A 122 -12.25 -19.91 -7.17
N ALA A 123 -11.93 -19.42 -5.96
CA ALA A 123 -12.22 -18.03 -5.61
C ALA A 123 -11.50 -17.07 -6.57
N CYS A 124 -12.15 -15.95 -6.91
CA CYS A 124 -11.57 -14.91 -7.76
C CYS A 124 -10.35 -14.27 -7.08
N GLY A 125 -10.46 -13.92 -5.80
CA GLY A 125 -9.41 -13.21 -5.08
C GLY A 125 -9.22 -11.78 -5.60
N PRO A 126 -8.06 -11.14 -5.36
CA PRO A 126 -7.84 -9.75 -5.77
C PRO A 126 -7.91 -9.61 -7.30
N PRO A 127 -8.82 -8.79 -7.85
CA PRO A 127 -9.13 -8.81 -9.27
C PRO A 127 -8.09 -8.10 -10.14
N GLU A 128 -7.25 -7.21 -9.63
CA GLU A 128 -6.47 -6.27 -10.46
C GLU A 128 -5.48 -6.97 -11.42
N GLY A 129 -5.61 -6.70 -12.72
CA GLY A 129 -4.66 -7.13 -13.76
C GLY A 129 -4.73 -8.61 -14.14
N GLN A 130 -5.69 -9.37 -13.61
CA GLN A 130 -5.83 -10.80 -13.91
C GLN A 130 -6.50 -11.01 -15.29
N SER A 131 -5.85 -11.79 -16.15
CA SER A 131 -6.38 -12.14 -17.48
C SER A 131 -7.36 -13.31 -17.42
N VAL A 132 -8.47 -13.20 -18.13
CA VAL A 132 -9.57 -14.17 -18.13
C VAL A 132 -10.05 -14.50 -19.55
N LEU A 133 -10.65 -15.69 -19.68
CA LEU A 133 -11.30 -16.16 -20.90
C LEU A 133 -12.79 -16.38 -20.63
N VAL A 134 -13.63 -15.92 -21.55
CA VAL A 134 -15.08 -16.14 -21.48
C VAL A 134 -15.57 -16.68 -22.81
N ARG A 135 -16.36 -17.75 -22.78
CA ARG A 135 -17.00 -18.30 -23.98
C ARG A 135 -18.50 -18.02 -23.94
N GLY A 136 -18.97 -17.16 -24.83
CA GLY A 136 -20.39 -16.79 -24.97
C GLY A 136 -20.98 -17.23 -26.31
N TYR A 137 -22.29 -17.03 -26.47
CA TYR A 137 -23.07 -17.47 -27.63
C TYR A 137 -23.90 -16.30 -28.20
N PRO A 138 -23.27 -15.29 -28.82
CA PRO A 138 -24.00 -14.18 -29.41
C PRO A 138 -24.83 -14.61 -30.63
N GLY A 139 -25.81 -13.77 -30.98
CA GLY A 139 -26.73 -14.03 -32.09
C GLY A 139 -26.00 -14.32 -33.41
N GLY A 140 -26.30 -15.46 -34.04
CA GLY A 140 -25.69 -15.90 -35.30
C GLY A 140 -24.41 -16.74 -35.16
N LEU A 141 -23.85 -16.88 -33.95
CA LEU A 141 -22.66 -17.70 -33.67
C LEU A 141 -22.99 -18.82 -32.66
N SER A 142 -23.77 -19.81 -33.10
CA SER A 142 -24.27 -20.91 -32.26
C SER A 142 -23.20 -21.84 -31.70
N ASP A 143 -22.01 -21.87 -32.32
CA ASP A 143 -20.84 -22.65 -31.89
C ASP A 143 -20.03 -21.93 -30.79
N GLY A 144 -20.42 -20.70 -30.45
CA GLY A 144 -19.81 -19.89 -29.40
C GLY A 144 -18.51 -19.21 -29.82
N VAL A 145 -18.24 -18.07 -29.19
CA VAL A 145 -17.03 -17.27 -29.43
C VAL A 145 -16.31 -17.03 -28.11
N VAL A 146 -14.97 -17.00 -28.17
CA VAL A 146 -14.12 -16.74 -27.00
C VAL A 146 -13.71 -15.28 -27.00
N ALA A 147 -13.98 -14.59 -25.89
CA ALA A 147 -13.51 -13.25 -25.60
C ALA A 147 -12.44 -13.30 -24.48
N THR A 148 -11.43 -12.44 -24.59
CA THR A 148 -10.36 -12.27 -23.60
C THR A 148 -10.58 -10.97 -22.84
N GLY A 149 -10.52 -11.02 -21.51
CA GLY A 149 -10.69 -9.85 -20.65
C GLY A 149 -9.57 -9.69 -19.62
N SER A 150 -9.45 -8.49 -19.06
CA SER A 150 -8.66 -8.22 -17.85
C SER A 150 -9.60 -7.74 -16.76
N LEU A 151 -9.50 -8.35 -15.59
CA LEU A 151 -10.21 -7.90 -14.40
C LEU A 151 -9.66 -6.53 -13.95
N VAL A 152 -10.57 -5.63 -13.59
CA VAL A 152 -10.25 -4.22 -13.25
C VAL A 152 -10.41 -3.99 -11.76
N GLY A 153 -11.58 -4.33 -11.21
CA GLY A 153 -11.92 -4.03 -9.83
C GLY A 153 -13.39 -4.34 -9.52
N THR A 154 -13.77 -4.22 -8.26
CA THR A 154 -15.17 -4.33 -7.84
C THR A 154 -15.97 -3.12 -8.33
N GLY A 155 -17.19 -3.34 -8.81
CA GLY A 155 -18.04 -2.29 -9.37
C GLY A 155 -19.20 -2.83 -10.22
N GLY A 156 -20.18 -1.98 -10.54
CA GLY A 156 -21.39 -2.32 -11.29
C GLY A 156 -22.68 -2.03 -10.51
N ALA A 157 -23.82 -2.53 -10.99
CA ALA A 157 -25.13 -2.37 -10.34
C ALA A 157 -25.27 -3.12 -9.00
N CYS A 158 -24.32 -4.01 -8.68
CA CYS A 158 -24.22 -4.70 -7.41
C CYS A 158 -22.79 -4.55 -6.86
N PRO A 159 -22.60 -4.20 -5.58
CA PRO A 159 -21.27 -4.00 -4.98
C PRO A 159 -20.42 -5.28 -4.93
N ARG A 160 -21.03 -6.46 -5.11
CA ARG A 160 -20.34 -7.76 -5.19
C ARG A 160 -19.88 -8.12 -6.60
N TRP A 161 -20.23 -7.33 -7.62
CA TRP A 161 -19.78 -7.59 -8.98
C TRP A 161 -18.35 -7.09 -9.20
N VAL A 162 -17.66 -7.75 -10.13
CA VAL A 162 -16.31 -7.40 -10.58
C VAL A 162 -16.38 -7.02 -12.05
N GLN A 163 -15.86 -5.84 -12.37
CA GLN A 163 -15.71 -5.34 -13.72
C GLN A 163 -14.51 -5.98 -14.41
N PHE A 164 -14.67 -6.30 -15.68
CA PHE A 164 -13.57 -6.69 -16.56
C PHE A 164 -13.71 -6.09 -17.96
N GLU A 165 -12.58 -5.85 -18.59
CA GLU A 165 -12.47 -5.13 -19.87
C GLU A 165 -11.86 -5.99 -20.96
N GLY A 166 -12.39 -5.89 -22.18
CA GLY A 166 -11.88 -6.63 -23.33
C GLY A 166 -10.49 -6.16 -23.75
N THR A 167 -9.49 -7.06 -23.73
CA THR A 167 -8.07 -6.70 -23.92
C THR A 167 -7.59 -6.62 -25.37
N ARG A 168 -8.40 -7.03 -26.36
CA ARG A 168 -8.01 -7.03 -27.77
C ARG A 168 -8.68 -5.89 -28.54
N ALA A 169 -7.90 -5.16 -29.35
CA ALA A 169 -8.41 -4.18 -30.31
C ALA A 169 -9.36 -4.84 -31.34
N THR A 170 -9.03 -6.06 -31.77
CA THR A 170 -9.83 -6.93 -32.66
C THR A 170 -10.21 -8.23 -31.93
N GLY A 171 -11.51 -8.42 -31.68
CA GLY A 171 -12.05 -9.57 -30.94
C GLY A 171 -13.54 -9.37 -30.67
N ALA A 172 -14.27 -10.44 -30.35
CA ALA A 172 -15.70 -10.37 -30.05
C ALA A 172 -15.93 -9.45 -28.84
N ALA A 173 -16.83 -8.48 -28.98
CA ALA A 173 -17.29 -7.66 -27.87
C ALA A 173 -18.16 -8.51 -26.92
N PHE A 174 -18.18 -8.16 -25.64
CA PHE A 174 -19.12 -8.76 -24.70
C PHE A 174 -20.50 -8.20 -25.03
N GLU A 175 -21.36 -9.03 -25.62
CA GLU A 175 -22.70 -8.66 -26.07
C GLU A 175 -23.76 -9.67 -25.59
N GLY A 176 -25.03 -9.45 -25.94
CA GLY A 176 -26.11 -10.38 -25.60
C GLY A 176 -25.78 -11.82 -26.05
N GLY A 177 -25.83 -12.77 -25.11
CA GLY A 177 -25.40 -14.16 -25.32
C GLY A 177 -24.19 -14.60 -24.47
N PHE A 178 -23.51 -13.66 -23.81
CA PHE A 178 -22.46 -13.96 -22.82
C PHE A 178 -22.99 -14.08 -21.39
N SER A 179 -24.20 -13.61 -21.09
CA SER A 179 -24.82 -13.71 -19.77
C SER A 179 -24.87 -15.16 -19.28
N GLY A 180 -24.38 -15.40 -18.07
CA GLY A 180 -24.25 -16.71 -17.43
C GLY A 180 -23.02 -17.51 -17.87
N ALA A 181 -22.16 -16.98 -18.75
CA ALA A 181 -20.95 -17.68 -19.18
C ALA A 181 -19.91 -17.78 -18.06
N ALA A 182 -19.11 -18.85 -18.09
CA ALA A 182 -18.03 -19.03 -17.13
C ALA A 182 -16.88 -18.06 -17.40
N VAL A 183 -16.44 -17.34 -16.35
CA VAL A 183 -15.20 -16.57 -16.38
C VAL A 183 -14.06 -17.48 -15.96
N TRP A 184 -13.26 -17.89 -16.94
CA TRP A 184 -12.20 -18.89 -16.80
C TRP A 184 -10.83 -18.24 -16.57
N ASP A 185 -10.15 -18.68 -15.51
CA ASP A 185 -8.75 -18.35 -15.28
C ASP A 185 -7.85 -19.43 -15.93
N PRO A 186 -7.06 -19.08 -16.96
CA PRO A 186 -6.18 -20.03 -17.63
C PRO A 186 -5.03 -20.55 -16.75
N VAL A 187 -4.61 -19.79 -15.72
CA VAL A 187 -3.53 -20.16 -14.81
C VAL A 187 -4.01 -21.19 -13.79
N ARG A 188 -5.12 -20.89 -13.11
CA ARG A 188 -5.72 -21.81 -12.12
C ARG A 188 -6.47 -22.96 -12.77
N ARG A 189 -6.75 -22.86 -14.07
CA ARG A 189 -7.60 -23.79 -14.83
C ARG A 189 -8.93 -24.02 -14.13
N ALA A 190 -9.57 -22.94 -13.71
CA ALA A 190 -10.79 -22.96 -12.93
C ALA A 190 -11.69 -21.77 -13.29
N VAL A 191 -12.98 -21.92 -13.03
CA VAL A 191 -13.97 -20.85 -13.10
C VAL A 191 -13.89 -20.01 -11.83
N ILE A 192 -13.74 -18.71 -12.00
CA ILE A 192 -13.61 -17.74 -10.91
C ILE A 192 -14.84 -16.83 -10.75
N GLY A 193 -15.74 -16.85 -11.73
CA GLY A 193 -16.98 -16.08 -11.70
C GLY A 193 -17.88 -16.43 -12.89
N LEU A 194 -19.03 -15.77 -12.95
CA LEU A 194 -20.00 -15.89 -14.05
C LEU A 194 -20.40 -14.51 -14.55
N VAL A 195 -20.51 -14.31 -15.86
CA VAL A 195 -20.85 -13.00 -16.45
C VAL A 195 -22.31 -12.65 -16.16
N THR A 196 -22.57 -11.49 -15.55
CA THR A 196 -23.93 -11.04 -15.17
C THR A 196 -24.47 -9.93 -16.07
N ALA A 197 -23.60 -9.02 -16.52
CA ALA A 197 -24.00 -7.92 -17.38
C ALA A 197 -22.88 -7.53 -18.35
N ALA A 198 -23.26 -6.98 -19.50
CA ALA A 198 -22.35 -6.35 -20.44
C ALA A 198 -22.90 -4.98 -20.84
N HIS A 199 -22.03 -4.00 -21.03
CA HIS A 199 -22.44 -2.67 -21.48
C HIS A 199 -22.72 -2.70 -22.99
N ASN A 200 -23.93 -2.31 -23.41
CA ASN A 200 -24.42 -2.54 -24.79
C ASN A 200 -24.11 -1.40 -25.78
N GLU A 201 -23.15 -0.52 -25.49
CA GLU A 201 -22.68 0.49 -26.45
C GLU A 201 -21.56 -0.08 -27.33
N ARG A 202 -21.69 0.09 -28.65
CA ARG A 202 -20.86 -0.58 -29.66
C ARG A 202 -19.35 -0.31 -29.58
N ASP A 203 -18.93 0.69 -28.79
CA ASP A 203 -17.53 1.08 -28.60
C ASP A 203 -16.96 0.80 -27.19
N THR A 204 -17.77 0.29 -26.26
CA THR A 204 -17.38 0.14 -24.85
C THR A 204 -17.21 -1.34 -24.49
N LYS A 205 -15.96 -1.80 -24.30
CA LYS A 205 -15.64 -3.22 -24.05
C LYS A 205 -15.72 -3.61 -22.57
N VAL A 206 -16.77 -3.19 -21.87
CA VAL A 206 -16.93 -3.39 -20.42
C VAL A 206 -18.00 -4.43 -20.12
N ALA A 207 -17.66 -5.39 -19.26
CA ALA A 207 -18.60 -6.37 -18.72
C ALA A 207 -18.39 -6.57 -17.22
N TRP A 208 -19.39 -7.17 -16.57
CA TRP A 208 -19.40 -7.47 -15.14
C TRP A 208 -19.62 -8.96 -14.91
N MET A 209 -18.98 -9.48 -13.88
CA MET A 209 -19.18 -10.84 -13.39
C MET A 209 -19.58 -10.85 -11.91
N LEU A 210 -20.31 -11.88 -11.52
CA LEU A 210 -20.44 -12.28 -10.13
C LEU A 210 -19.31 -13.27 -9.78
N PRO A 211 -18.39 -12.93 -8.85
CA PRO A 211 -17.36 -13.85 -8.37
C PRO A 211 -17.98 -15.09 -7.73
N ILE A 212 -17.32 -16.25 -7.86
CA ILE A 212 -17.90 -17.51 -7.39
C ILE A 212 -18.04 -17.57 -5.86
N GLU A 213 -17.16 -16.88 -5.12
CA GLU A 213 -17.27 -16.71 -3.67
C GLU A 213 -18.50 -15.90 -3.27
N ALA A 214 -18.91 -14.92 -4.09
CA ALA A 214 -20.14 -14.17 -3.90
C ALA A 214 -21.37 -15.01 -4.29
N ALA A 215 -21.24 -15.85 -5.32
CA ALA A 215 -22.27 -16.81 -5.72
C ALA A 215 -22.55 -17.88 -4.64
N ALA A 216 -21.52 -18.29 -3.90
CA ALA A 216 -21.65 -19.23 -2.79
C ALA A 216 -22.52 -18.69 -1.63
N GLY A 217 -22.64 -17.37 -1.51
CA GLY A 217 -23.59 -16.75 -0.57
C GLY A 217 -25.06 -16.97 -0.95
N PHE A 218 -25.37 -17.28 -2.21
CA PHE A 218 -26.74 -17.56 -2.68
C PHE A 218 -27.06 -19.05 -2.74
N TRP A 219 -26.05 -19.92 -2.87
CA TRP A 219 -26.25 -21.36 -2.92
C TRP A 219 -25.13 -22.09 -2.17
N THR A 220 -25.43 -22.48 -0.93
CA THR A 220 -24.50 -23.07 0.05
C THR A 220 -23.65 -24.24 -0.47
N PRO A 221 -24.14 -25.16 -1.33
CA PRO A 221 -23.31 -26.24 -1.89
C PRO A 221 -22.05 -25.76 -2.61
N LEU A 222 -22.04 -24.55 -3.19
CA LEU A 222 -20.82 -23.99 -3.79
C LEU A 222 -19.74 -23.69 -2.75
N GLY A 223 -20.11 -23.28 -1.53
CA GLY A 223 -19.16 -23.02 -0.46
C GLY A 223 -18.37 -24.29 -0.06
N ALA A 224 -18.96 -25.47 -0.17
CA ALA A 224 -18.26 -26.74 0.05
C ALA A 224 -17.29 -27.07 -1.09
N ALA A 225 -17.65 -26.76 -2.34
CA ALA A 225 -16.81 -26.97 -3.51
C ALA A 225 -15.64 -25.97 -3.63
N LEU A 226 -15.74 -24.81 -2.98
CA LEU A 226 -14.66 -23.80 -2.89
C LEU A 226 -13.66 -24.09 -1.76
N ARG A 227 -13.96 -25.03 -0.85
CA ARG A 227 -12.97 -25.48 0.13
C ARG A 227 -11.89 -26.25 -0.62
N PRO A 228 -10.61 -25.86 -0.53
CA PRO A 228 -9.54 -26.67 -1.09
C PRO A 228 -9.62 -28.08 -0.47
N PRO A 229 -9.40 -29.16 -1.25
CA PRO A 229 -9.32 -30.50 -0.66
C PRO A 229 -8.28 -30.46 0.47
N GLU A 230 -8.61 -31.02 1.64
CA GLU A 230 -7.69 -31.08 2.77
C GLU A 230 -6.42 -31.83 2.35
N VAL A 231 -5.38 -31.07 2.03
CA VAL A 231 -4.06 -31.60 1.79
C VAL A 231 -3.53 -32.02 3.15
N ARG A 232 -3.42 -33.34 3.38
CA ARG A 232 -2.75 -33.86 4.57
C ARG A 232 -1.33 -33.31 4.61
N SER A 233 -1.05 -32.45 5.57
CA SER A 233 0.31 -31.98 5.85
C SER A 233 1.15 -33.20 6.27
N CYS A 234 2.12 -33.58 5.44
CA CYS A 234 3.12 -34.56 5.84
C CYS A 234 3.97 -33.92 6.94
N ARG A 235 4.04 -34.54 8.12
CA ARG A 235 5.03 -34.12 9.13
C ARG A 235 6.43 -34.36 8.53
N PRO A 236 7.38 -33.42 8.64
CA PRO A 236 8.70 -33.60 8.07
C PRO A 236 9.33 -34.90 8.61
N PRO A 237 9.86 -35.77 7.74
CA PRO A 237 10.42 -37.06 8.17
C PRO A 237 11.66 -36.85 9.04
N ALA A 238 11.97 -37.82 9.91
CA ALA A 238 13.18 -37.77 10.72
C ALA A 238 14.44 -37.66 9.82
N ALA A 239 15.47 -36.95 10.27
CA ALA A 239 16.67 -36.63 9.48
C ALA A 239 17.32 -37.85 8.81
N ARG A 240 17.29 -39.03 9.47
CA ARG A 240 17.79 -40.30 8.91
C ARG A 240 17.00 -40.74 7.68
N ALA A 241 15.68 -40.62 7.71
CA ALA A 241 14.79 -41.06 6.64
C ALA A 241 14.81 -40.08 5.46
N GLN A 242 14.97 -38.78 5.74
CA GLN A 242 15.26 -37.78 4.72
C GLN A 242 16.60 -38.03 4.02
N ARG A 243 17.65 -38.39 4.78
CA ARG A 243 18.95 -38.77 4.22
C ARG A 243 18.86 -39.98 3.29
N GLU A 244 18.11 -41.02 3.66
CA GLU A 244 17.88 -42.20 2.80
C GLU A 244 17.24 -41.81 1.45
N LEU A 245 16.29 -40.87 1.45
CA LEU A 245 15.71 -40.36 0.21
C LEU A 245 16.72 -39.57 -0.63
N VAL A 246 17.54 -38.73 -0.01
CA VAL A 246 18.55 -37.94 -0.71
C VAL A 246 19.59 -38.85 -1.35
N GLU A 247 20.06 -39.88 -0.64
CA GLU A 247 20.96 -40.89 -1.19
C GLU A 247 20.30 -41.62 -2.37
N ALA A 248 19.03 -42.02 -2.26
CA ALA A 248 18.32 -42.68 -3.35
C ALA A 248 18.08 -41.77 -4.57
N LEU A 249 17.89 -40.46 -4.37
CA LEU A 249 17.76 -39.49 -5.47
C LEU A 249 19.10 -39.23 -6.17
N LEU A 250 20.20 -39.21 -5.43
CA LEU A 250 21.55 -39.10 -5.99
C LEU A 250 22.05 -40.39 -6.65
N ASP A 251 21.45 -41.54 -6.37
CA ASP A 251 21.67 -42.77 -7.15
C ASP A 251 21.11 -42.65 -8.59
N ILE A 252 20.29 -41.62 -8.91
CA ILE A 252 19.75 -41.39 -10.25
C ILE A 252 20.78 -40.58 -11.08
N PRO A 253 21.32 -41.14 -12.19
CA PRO A 253 22.42 -40.51 -12.93
C PRO A 253 22.14 -39.08 -13.40
N LEU A 254 20.90 -38.79 -13.81
CA LEU A 254 20.49 -37.45 -14.25
C LEU A 254 20.55 -36.41 -13.12
N ILE A 255 20.23 -36.80 -11.89
CA ILE A 255 20.23 -35.91 -10.72
C ILE A 255 21.66 -35.77 -10.17
N ASP A 256 22.45 -36.84 -10.18
CA ASP A 256 23.85 -36.79 -9.73
C ASP A 256 24.71 -35.88 -10.63
N GLN A 257 24.60 -36.06 -11.95
CA GLN A 257 25.40 -35.36 -12.96
C GLN A 257 25.27 -33.83 -12.87
N ASP A 258 24.07 -33.33 -12.56
CA ASP A 258 23.82 -31.90 -12.43
C ASP A 258 23.68 -31.44 -10.97
N SER A 259 23.97 -32.32 -10.03
CA SER A 259 23.85 -32.08 -8.59
C SER A 259 22.44 -31.65 -8.15
N GLY A 260 21.39 -32.07 -8.86
CA GLY A 260 19.98 -31.73 -8.60
C GLY A 260 19.52 -30.39 -9.16
N ARG A 261 20.30 -29.74 -10.04
CA ARG A 261 19.94 -28.45 -10.65
C ARG A 261 18.73 -28.56 -11.58
N GLY A 262 18.63 -29.61 -12.38
CA GLY A 262 17.48 -29.90 -13.23
C GLY A 262 16.23 -30.15 -12.41
N LEU A 263 16.38 -30.90 -11.31
CA LEU A 263 15.30 -31.14 -10.35
C LEU A 263 14.80 -29.82 -9.72
N ARG A 264 15.71 -28.95 -9.29
CA ARG A 264 15.40 -27.60 -8.78
C ARG A 264 14.65 -26.73 -9.79
N MET A 265 15.04 -26.77 -11.06
CA MET A 265 14.40 -25.96 -12.11
C MET A 265 12.98 -26.43 -12.43
N ALA A 266 12.72 -27.73 -12.31
CA ALA A 266 11.42 -28.33 -12.55
C ALA A 266 10.47 -28.26 -11.32
N LEU A 267 11.01 -28.01 -10.11
CA LEU A 267 10.22 -27.79 -8.90
C LEU A 267 9.62 -26.36 -8.82
N PRO A 268 8.49 -26.17 -8.11
CA PRO A 268 7.84 -24.87 -7.98
C PRO A 268 8.74 -23.77 -7.40
N ARG A 269 8.46 -22.52 -7.78
CA ARG A 269 9.20 -21.32 -7.31
C ARG A 269 9.35 -21.27 -5.78
N ALA A 270 8.34 -21.73 -5.05
CA ALA A 270 8.33 -21.75 -3.58
C ALA A 270 9.44 -22.64 -2.98
N VAL A 271 9.76 -23.77 -3.63
CA VAL A 271 10.80 -24.70 -3.14
C VAL A 271 12.19 -24.22 -3.55
N ARG A 272 12.36 -23.73 -4.77
CA ARG A 272 13.68 -23.34 -5.29
C ARG A 272 14.20 -21.99 -4.76
N ARG A 273 13.34 -21.05 -4.36
CA ARG A 273 13.77 -19.68 -3.99
C ARG A 273 14.81 -19.63 -2.85
N ASN A 274 14.78 -20.60 -1.95
CA ASN A 274 15.62 -20.63 -0.74
C ASN A 274 16.76 -21.66 -0.80
N VAL A 275 16.96 -22.30 -1.95
CA VAL A 275 17.99 -23.32 -2.12
C VAL A 275 19.14 -22.72 -2.93
N SER A 276 20.37 -22.75 -2.40
CA SER A 276 21.55 -22.21 -3.09
C SER A 276 22.10 -23.23 -4.10
N ASP A 277 22.45 -22.72 -5.29
CA ASP A 277 23.11 -23.48 -6.36
C ASP A 277 24.59 -23.78 -6.04
N GLN A 278 25.14 -23.22 -4.96
CA GLN A 278 26.51 -23.48 -4.51
C GLN A 278 26.59 -24.58 -3.44
N LEU A 279 25.45 -25.13 -3.00
CA LEU A 279 25.45 -26.25 -2.06
C LEU A 279 26.05 -27.50 -2.69
N PRO A 280 26.85 -28.28 -1.95
CA PRO A 280 27.28 -29.61 -2.36
C PRO A 280 26.08 -30.49 -2.77
N PRO A 281 26.23 -31.44 -3.70
CA PRO A 281 25.11 -32.19 -4.30
C PRO A 281 24.14 -32.78 -3.28
N PHE A 282 24.69 -33.38 -2.22
CA PHE A 282 23.92 -33.92 -1.11
C PHE A 282 23.07 -32.88 -0.39
N GLN A 283 23.69 -31.77 0.02
CA GLN A 283 23.01 -30.68 0.73
C GLN A 283 22.01 -29.97 -0.18
N HIS A 284 22.32 -29.90 -1.47
CA HIS A 284 21.45 -29.30 -2.48
C HIS A 284 20.15 -30.11 -2.63
N VAL A 285 20.24 -31.41 -2.88
CA VAL A 285 19.07 -32.31 -2.98
C VAL A 285 18.34 -32.44 -1.63
N GLN A 286 19.07 -32.40 -0.51
CA GLN A 286 18.47 -32.37 0.83
C GLN A 286 17.62 -31.12 1.07
N ALA A 287 18.08 -29.94 0.65
CA ALA A 287 17.33 -28.70 0.76
C ALA A 287 16.09 -28.69 -0.15
N LEU A 288 16.20 -29.24 -1.37
CA LEU A 288 15.06 -29.38 -2.28
C LEU A 288 13.98 -30.32 -1.74
N THR A 289 14.38 -31.49 -1.24
CA THR A 289 13.46 -32.45 -0.62
C THR A 289 12.83 -31.90 0.67
N GLY A 290 13.62 -31.21 1.49
CA GLY A 290 13.14 -30.50 2.69
C GLY A 290 12.07 -29.46 2.37
N GLY A 291 12.34 -28.57 1.40
CA GLY A 291 11.37 -27.58 0.96
C GLY A 291 10.10 -28.19 0.34
N CYS A 292 10.19 -29.38 -0.26
CA CYS A 292 9.01 -30.13 -0.71
C CYS A 292 8.19 -30.70 0.45
N PHE A 293 8.81 -31.10 1.57
CA PHE A 293 8.07 -31.57 2.74
C PHE A 293 7.38 -30.44 3.51
N GLU A 294 7.93 -29.24 3.46
CA GLU A 294 7.35 -28.04 4.08
C GLU A 294 6.22 -27.42 3.26
N LEU A 295 6.19 -27.69 1.95
CA LEU A 295 5.15 -27.19 1.06
C LEU A 295 3.90 -28.08 1.08
N SER A 296 2.73 -27.47 1.26
CA SER A 296 1.45 -28.16 1.10
C SER A 296 1.33 -28.74 -0.32
N GLY A 297 1.26 -30.08 -0.42
CA GLY A 297 1.24 -30.79 -1.70
C GLY A 297 2.62 -30.98 -2.35
N GLY A 298 3.71 -30.68 -1.65
CA GLY A 298 5.07 -30.82 -2.18
C GLY A 298 5.54 -32.27 -2.37
N CYS A 299 5.08 -33.23 -1.54
CA CYS A 299 5.32 -34.67 -1.74
C CYS A 299 4.82 -35.17 -3.12
N PRO A 300 3.53 -35.01 -3.48
CA PRO A 300 3.03 -35.33 -4.83
C PRO A 300 3.74 -34.58 -5.95
N THR A 301 4.15 -33.34 -5.68
CA THR A 301 4.87 -32.51 -6.66
C THR A 301 6.26 -33.09 -6.95
N LEU A 302 7.03 -33.41 -5.91
CA LEU A 302 8.35 -34.01 -6.04
C LEU A 302 8.29 -35.36 -6.78
N ARG A 303 7.29 -36.19 -6.46
CA ARG A 303 7.04 -37.47 -7.16
C ARG A 303 6.88 -37.27 -8.66
N ARG A 304 5.95 -36.40 -9.05
CA ARG A 304 5.67 -36.10 -10.46
C ARG A 304 6.90 -35.55 -11.17
N THR A 305 7.61 -34.61 -10.53
CA THR A 305 8.80 -33.99 -11.13
C THR A 305 9.91 -35.02 -11.37
N VAL A 306 10.14 -35.94 -10.44
CA VAL A 306 11.13 -37.01 -10.61
C VAL A 306 10.71 -38.00 -11.70
N GLU A 307 9.43 -38.35 -11.78
CA GLU A 307 8.90 -39.22 -12.86
C GLU A 307 9.03 -38.57 -14.24
N GLU A 308 8.70 -37.28 -14.38
CA GLU A 308 8.77 -36.51 -15.63
C GLU A 308 10.22 -36.27 -16.07
N LEU A 309 11.12 -35.96 -15.13
CA LEU A 309 12.51 -35.60 -15.44
C LEU A 309 13.39 -36.82 -15.69
N CYS A 310 13.21 -37.90 -14.91
CA CYS A 310 14.13 -39.03 -14.90
C CYS A 310 13.59 -40.28 -15.61
N GLY A 311 12.29 -40.32 -15.94
CA GLY A 311 11.65 -41.48 -16.56
C GLY A 311 11.62 -42.73 -15.68
N ASP A 312 11.08 -43.84 -16.21
CA ASP A 312 10.94 -45.11 -15.46
C ASP A 312 12.22 -45.96 -15.51
N THR A 313 13.14 -45.71 -14.57
CA THR A 313 14.36 -46.52 -14.37
C THR A 313 14.34 -47.27 -13.05
N ALA A 314 15.19 -48.28 -12.88
CA ALA A 314 15.32 -49.01 -11.62
C ALA A 314 15.73 -48.09 -10.45
N ALA A 315 16.60 -47.10 -10.69
CA ALA A 315 17.00 -46.10 -9.71
C ALA A 315 15.83 -45.16 -9.37
N THR A 316 15.08 -44.70 -10.37
CA THR A 316 13.88 -43.87 -10.16
C THR A 316 12.85 -44.62 -9.31
N ARG A 317 12.53 -45.87 -9.64
CA ARG A 317 11.57 -46.69 -8.86
C ARG A 317 12.02 -46.90 -7.41
N LYS A 318 13.33 -47.10 -7.17
CA LYS A 318 13.89 -47.20 -5.82
C LYS A 318 13.70 -45.89 -5.04
N ALA A 319 14.04 -44.75 -5.62
CA ALA A 319 13.87 -43.43 -4.98
C ALA A 319 12.41 -43.10 -4.69
N LEU A 320 11.50 -43.38 -5.63
CA LEU A 320 10.05 -43.18 -5.44
C LEU A 320 9.48 -44.12 -4.37
N ALA A 321 9.98 -45.35 -4.24
CA ALA A 321 9.59 -46.24 -3.15
C ALA A 321 10.06 -45.73 -1.77
N VAL A 322 11.20 -45.03 -1.68
CA VAL A 322 11.60 -44.32 -0.45
C VAL A 322 10.66 -43.14 -0.20
N LEU A 323 10.38 -42.32 -1.22
CA LEU A 323 9.49 -41.18 -1.12
C LEU A 323 8.06 -41.57 -0.67
N ASP A 324 7.51 -42.64 -1.26
CA ASP A 324 6.17 -43.14 -0.95
C ASP A 324 6.09 -43.68 0.50
N ARG A 325 7.19 -44.23 1.07
CA ARG A 325 7.27 -44.58 2.51
C ARG A 325 7.27 -43.35 3.42
N LEU A 326 7.83 -42.24 2.97
CA LEU A 326 7.94 -40.99 3.75
C LEU A 326 6.66 -40.15 3.68
N CYS A 327 5.98 -40.16 2.53
CA CYS A 327 4.74 -39.42 2.29
C CYS A 327 3.51 -40.27 2.67
N CYS A 328 3.29 -40.39 3.98
CA CYS A 328 2.11 -40.97 4.65
C CYS A 328 1.64 -42.39 4.23
N GLY A 329 2.24 -43.42 4.86
CA GLY A 329 1.49 -44.59 5.35
C GLY A 329 2.27 -45.90 5.60
N ALA A 330 2.54 -46.25 6.88
CA ALA A 330 2.43 -47.62 7.44
C ALA A 330 2.70 -47.65 8.97
N ALA A 331 1.87 -48.39 9.71
CA ALA A 331 1.88 -48.54 11.16
C ALA A 331 3.08 -49.34 11.72
N ALA A 332 3.55 -49.00 12.93
CA ALA A 332 4.10 -49.94 13.92
C ALA A 332 4.27 -49.28 15.31
N GLY A 333 3.93 -50.01 16.36
CA GLY A 333 4.02 -49.63 17.78
C GLY A 333 5.43 -49.72 18.40
N PRO A 334 5.52 -49.81 19.74
CA PRO A 334 6.47 -49.09 20.60
C PRO A 334 7.83 -49.77 20.79
N GLY A 335 8.87 -49.00 21.14
CA GLY A 335 10.13 -49.56 21.62
C GLY A 335 11.25 -48.56 21.94
N ALA A 336 11.56 -48.46 23.24
CA ALA A 336 12.88 -48.33 23.86
C ALA A 336 13.72 -47.02 23.74
N LEU A 337 13.85 -46.36 24.91
CA LEU A 337 15.03 -45.66 25.47
C LEU A 337 16.25 -46.61 25.65
N PRO A 338 17.43 -46.21 26.20
CA PRO A 338 18.09 -44.90 26.38
C PRO A 338 19.63 -44.91 26.09
N GLY A 339 20.33 -43.78 26.33
CA GLY A 339 21.77 -43.70 26.71
C GLY A 339 22.41 -42.37 26.28
N ALA A 340 22.76 -41.41 27.15
CA ALA A 340 23.74 -41.34 28.26
C ALA A 340 25.15 -40.83 27.84
N GLY A 341 25.70 -39.90 28.64
CA GLY A 341 27.13 -39.52 28.72
C GLY A 341 27.43 -38.09 28.21
N HIS A 342 27.68 -37.09 29.08
CA HIS A 342 28.98 -36.72 29.71
C HIS A 342 30.01 -36.23 28.67
N GLY A 343 30.78 -35.15 28.82
CA GLY A 343 31.07 -34.19 29.90
C GLY A 343 32.01 -33.11 29.33
N THR A 344 31.98 -31.90 29.88
CA THR A 344 33.05 -31.27 30.71
C THR A 344 34.25 -30.62 30.01
N ASN A 345 34.44 -29.34 30.40
CA ASN A 345 35.67 -28.67 30.84
C ASN A 345 36.56 -27.88 29.87
N GLY A 346 36.91 -26.67 30.37
CA GLY A 346 38.28 -26.14 30.40
C GLY A 346 38.49 -24.92 29.51
N ALA A 347 38.36 -23.66 29.97
CA ALA A 347 39.15 -22.91 30.96
C ALA A 347 40.32 -22.10 30.33
N SER A 348 40.32 -20.80 30.69
CA SER A 348 41.49 -19.95 31.01
C SER A 348 42.41 -19.48 29.86
N ALA A 349 43.02 -18.30 29.87
CA ALA A 349 43.16 -17.24 30.88
C ALA A 349 43.98 -16.08 30.28
N THR A 350 43.86 -14.89 30.92
CA THR A 350 44.90 -13.86 31.19
C THR A 350 45.55 -13.13 30.01
N GLY A 351 45.50 -11.80 29.93
CA GLY A 351 46.17 -10.81 30.81
C GLY A 351 47.08 -9.97 29.89
N THR A 352 47.51 -8.72 30.09
CA THR A 352 47.53 -7.78 31.20
C THR A 352 47.95 -6.43 30.57
N THR A 353 47.43 -5.31 31.08
CA THR A 353 47.86 -3.89 30.92
C THR A 353 49.32 -3.65 31.39
N PRO A 354 50.01 -2.47 31.32
CA PRO A 354 49.45 -1.13 31.66
C PRO A 354 50.18 0.22 31.30
N TYR A 355 49.56 1.34 31.77
CA TYR A 355 50.09 2.67 32.23
C TYR A 355 50.92 3.57 31.27
N ALA A 356 51.00 4.90 31.32
CA ALA A 356 50.44 6.09 32.02
C ALA A 356 50.91 7.30 31.13
N GLY A 357 50.25 8.47 31.01
CA GLY A 357 50.12 9.52 32.02
C GLY A 357 50.55 10.90 31.45
N ASP A 358 50.04 11.97 32.08
CA ASP A 358 50.45 13.39 32.08
C ASP A 358 49.86 14.43 31.08
N SER A 359 49.04 15.31 31.66
CA SER A 359 48.81 16.74 31.34
C SER A 359 49.77 17.61 32.21
N PRO A 360 49.75 18.96 32.31
CA PRO A 360 48.86 19.99 31.73
C PRO A 360 49.59 21.27 31.24
N SER A 361 48.88 22.33 30.80
CA SER A 361 49.17 23.78 31.06
C SER A 361 48.24 24.73 30.27
N VAL A 362 47.75 25.78 30.92
CA VAL A 362 47.01 26.96 30.37
C VAL A 362 47.66 28.22 30.98
N PRO A 363 47.93 29.32 30.23
CA PRO A 363 47.13 30.56 30.39
C PRO A 363 46.99 31.52 29.17
N VAL A 364 45.74 31.99 28.94
CA VAL A 364 45.12 33.34 28.64
C VAL A 364 45.91 34.49 27.91
N PRO A 365 45.24 35.53 27.33
CA PRO A 365 44.68 35.69 25.98
C PRO A 365 45.34 36.86 25.16
N PRO A 366 45.01 37.05 23.86
CA PRO A 366 44.40 38.34 23.48
C PRO A 366 43.39 38.31 22.31
N GLN A 367 42.47 39.28 22.36
CA GLN A 367 41.72 40.00 21.29
C GLN A 367 41.06 39.23 20.13
N ALA A 368 39.74 39.41 20.05
CA ALA A 368 38.84 38.85 19.05
C ALA A 368 39.13 39.36 17.62
N PRO A 369 39.26 38.46 16.62
CA PRO A 369 39.17 38.80 15.21
C PRO A 369 37.69 38.89 14.77
N ALA A 370 37.48 39.57 13.64
CA ALA A 370 36.19 39.75 12.96
C ALA A 370 35.45 38.41 12.73
N PRO A 371 34.10 38.41 12.62
CA PRO A 371 33.34 37.18 12.47
C PRO A 371 33.78 36.44 11.21
N GLU A 372 34.39 35.27 11.40
CA GLU A 372 34.63 34.33 10.33
C GLU A 372 33.29 33.94 9.68
N PRO A 373 33.27 33.68 8.37
CA PRO A 373 32.12 33.07 7.72
C PRO A 373 31.74 31.80 8.50
N PRO A 374 30.44 31.48 8.62
CA PRO A 374 29.98 30.34 9.40
C PRO A 374 30.80 29.12 9.01
N ALA A 375 31.48 28.52 9.98
CA ALA A 375 32.26 27.32 9.76
C ALA A 375 31.36 26.30 9.04
N PRO A 376 31.87 25.61 8.02
CA PRO A 376 31.13 24.51 7.42
C PRO A 376 30.71 23.55 8.54
N PRO A 377 29.52 22.95 8.46
CA PRO A 377 29.02 22.04 9.49
C PRO A 377 30.11 21.00 9.80
N PRO A 378 30.21 20.56 11.07
CA PRO A 378 31.29 19.68 11.50
C PRO A 378 31.34 18.45 10.60
N ARG A 379 32.54 18.17 10.04
CA ARG A 379 32.78 17.02 9.18
C ARG A 379 32.44 15.75 9.96
N GLN A 380 31.41 15.04 9.55
CA GLN A 380 31.08 13.74 10.15
C GLN A 380 32.25 12.79 9.81
N ALA A 381 32.95 12.30 10.82
CA ALA A 381 34.07 11.39 10.61
C ALA A 381 33.56 10.04 10.07
N LEU A 382 34.33 9.40 9.20
CA LEU A 382 34.01 8.05 8.72
C LEU A 382 34.07 7.07 9.90
N SER A 383 32.98 6.36 10.17
CA SER A 383 32.97 5.34 11.21
C SER A 383 33.75 4.10 10.77
N LYS A 384 34.35 3.38 11.73
CA LYS A 384 35.11 2.14 11.45
C LYS A 384 34.29 1.13 10.63
N TYR A 385 33.01 0.99 10.98
CA TYR A 385 32.08 0.08 10.31
C TYR A 385 31.79 0.48 8.85
N LEU A 386 31.60 1.77 8.58
CA LEU A 386 31.40 2.27 7.22
C LEU A 386 32.62 1.98 6.33
N VAL A 387 33.82 2.12 6.89
CA VAL A 387 35.07 1.75 6.24
C VAL A 387 35.19 0.24 6.05
N ASP A 388 34.83 -0.57 7.04
CA ASP A 388 34.85 -2.03 6.95
C ASP A 388 33.89 -2.56 5.88
N ALA A 389 32.68 -1.97 5.79
CA ALA A 389 31.70 -2.30 4.77
C ALA A 389 32.19 -1.92 3.36
N ALA A 390 32.88 -0.78 3.21
CA ALA A 390 33.50 -0.40 1.94
C ALA A 390 34.64 -1.34 1.55
N VAL A 391 35.48 -1.71 2.50
CA VAL A 391 36.62 -2.62 2.28
C VAL A 391 36.15 -4.04 1.95
N ALA A 392 34.99 -4.46 2.43
CA ALA A 392 34.42 -5.77 2.08
C ALA A 392 33.91 -5.86 0.63
N VAL A 393 33.78 -4.75 -0.11
CA VAL A 393 33.32 -4.77 -1.49
C VAL A 393 34.44 -5.20 -2.43
N ASP A 394 34.30 -6.35 -3.07
CA ASP A 394 35.32 -6.96 -3.96
C ASP A 394 35.79 -6.02 -5.08
N SER A 395 34.90 -5.22 -5.69
CA SER A 395 35.28 -4.26 -6.72
C SER A 395 36.10 -3.08 -6.18
N LEU A 396 35.93 -2.70 -4.91
CA LEU A 396 36.80 -1.74 -4.23
C LEU A 396 38.14 -2.37 -3.79
N GLN A 397 38.23 -3.71 -3.85
CA GLN A 397 39.48 -4.44 -3.65
C GLN A 397 40.30 -4.61 -4.94
N ASP A 398 39.74 -4.29 -6.10
CA ASP A 398 40.44 -4.33 -7.39
C ASP A 398 41.18 -3.02 -7.70
N ASP A 399 42.48 -3.11 -7.96
CA ASP A 399 43.35 -1.94 -8.15
C ASP A 399 42.98 -1.16 -9.42
N THR A 400 42.52 -1.85 -10.46
CA THR A 400 42.10 -1.22 -11.73
C THR A 400 40.83 -0.40 -11.50
N THR A 401 39.86 -0.98 -10.81
CA THR A 401 38.60 -0.33 -10.44
C THR A 401 38.85 0.87 -9.53
N LEU A 402 39.70 0.73 -8.52
CA LEU A 402 39.99 1.83 -7.58
C LEU A 402 40.66 3.02 -8.28
N ARG A 403 41.57 2.77 -9.25
CA ARG A 403 42.14 3.84 -10.11
C ARG A 403 41.07 4.55 -10.92
N LEU A 404 40.18 3.79 -11.56
CA LEU A 404 39.07 4.36 -12.35
C LEU A 404 38.13 5.18 -11.48
N LEU A 405 37.84 4.75 -10.25
CA LEU A 405 37.00 5.47 -9.31
C LEU A 405 37.65 6.79 -8.87
N ILE A 406 38.94 6.76 -8.51
CA ILE A 406 39.69 7.95 -8.11
C ILE A 406 39.75 8.97 -9.27
N GLU A 407 39.92 8.51 -10.51
CA GLU A 407 39.92 9.36 -11.71
C GLU A 407 38.52 9.89 -12.03
N HIS A 408 37.51 9.02 -12.07
CA HIS A 408 36.12 9.36 -12.37
C HIS A 408 35.58 10.40 -11.38
N PHE A 409 35.82 10.15 -10.09
CA PHE A 409 35.44 11.07 -9.03
C PHE A 409 36.47 12.16 -8.79
N ARG A 410 37.60 12.24 -9.51
CA ARG A 410 38.62 13.30 -9.36
C ARG A 410 39.03 13.55 -7.90
N VAL A 411 39.22 12.48 -7.11
CA VAL A 411 39.61 12.58 -5.71
C VAL A 411 41.14 12.67 -5.61
N THR A 412 41.63 13.58 -4.77
CA THR A 412 43.09 13.72 -4.57
C THR A 412 43.55 12.70 -3.55
N VAL A 413 44.27 11.66 -3.99
CA VAL A 413 44.90 10.66 -3.11
C VAL A 413 46.39 10.93 -2.99
N ARG A 414 46.94 10.75 -1.78
CA ARG A 414 48.40 10.84 -1.55
C ARG A 414 48.96 9.43 -1.58
N PHE A 415 49.05 8.85 -2.76
CA PHE A 415 49.45 7.45 -2.95
C PHE A 415 50.38 7.25 -4.14
N ASP A 416 51.37 6.38 -3.97
CA ASP A 416 52.33 5.96 -4.99
C ASP A 416 51.92 4.57 -5.51
N TRP A 417 51.44 4.53 -6.74
CA TRP A 417 50.87 3.35 -7.39
C TRP A 417 51.88 2.24 -7.72
N ASP A 418 53.18 2.52 -7.54
CA ASP A 418 54.29 1.62 -7.91
C ASP A 418 54.81 0.76 -6.73
N ARG A 419 54.16 0.76 -5.56
CA ARG A 419 54.52 -0.08 -4.40
C ARG A 419 53.47 -1.18 -4.09
N PRO A 420 53.89 -2.40 -3.69
CA PRO A 420 53.00 -3.57 -3.57
C PRO A 420 51.95 -3.42 -2.47
N VAL A 421 50.72 -3.81 -2.82
CA VAL A 421 49.43 -3.25 -2.35
C VAL A 421 48.88 -3.87 -1.05
N GLY A 422 49.63 -4.72 -0.35
CA GLY A 422 49.08 -5.58 0.71
C GLY A 422 48.56 -4.88 1.98
N HIS A 423 49.07 -3.70 2.34
CA HIS A 423 48.75 -3.06 3.63
C HIS A 423 48.21 -1.63 3.56
N GLN A 424 48.12 -1.03 2.36
CA GLN A 424 47.69 0.37 2.19
C GLN A 424 46.34 0.52 1.45
N ARG A 425 45.68 -0.59 1.08
CA ARG A 425 44.39 -0.58 0.38
C ARG A 425 43.26 0.03 1.20
N ARG A 426 43.18 -0.34 2.49
CA ARG A 426 42.24 0.28 3.43
C ARG A 426 42.42 1.80 3.47
N LEU A 427 43.67 2.28 3.47
CA LEU A 427 43.98 3.71 3.50
C LEU A 427 43.51 4.41 2.21
N LEU A 428 43.66 3.77 1.05
CA LEU A 428 43.16 4.29 -0.22
C LEU A 428 41.63 4.38 -0.27
N VAL A 429 40.93 3.34 0.20
CA VAL A 429 39.47 3.34 0.29
C VAL A 429 39.00 4.45 1.24
N VAL A 430 39.67 4.63 2.38
CA VAL A 430 39.40 5.73 3.31
C VAL A 430 39.63 7.09 2.64
N GLN A 431 40.75 7.32 1.95
CA GLN A 431 41.02 8.59 1.26
C GLN A 431 40.01 8.88 0.15
N LEU A 432 39.58 7.86 -0.60
CA LEU A 432 38.52 7.96 -1.59
C LEU A 432 37.21 8.41 -0.92
N MET A 433 36.82 7.75 0.17
CA MET A 433 35.61 8.06 0.92
C MET A 433 35.66 9.45 1.54
N GLU A 434 36.79 9.84 2.15
CA GLU A 434 36.99 11.17 2.73
C GLU A 434 36.85 12.26 1.66
N GLY A 435 37.48 12.09 0.49
CA GLY A 435 37.39 13.06 -0.60
C GLY A 435 36.00 13.16 -1.24
N LEU A 436 35.20 12.09 -1.18
CA LEU A 436 33.79 12.11 -1.58
C LEU A 436 32.91 12.78 -0.53
N CYS A 437 33.20 12.60 0.75
CA CYS A 437 32.51 13.29 1.85
C CYS A 437 32.74 14.82 1.84
N GLU A 438 33.75 15.34 1.13
CA GLU A 438 33.92 16.78 0.93
C GLU A 438 32.91 17.38 -0.08
N ARG A 439 32.09 16.55 -0.73
CA ARG A 439 31.07 16.96 -1.70
C ARG A 439 29.68 16.98 -1.07
N THR A 440 28.79 17.80 -1.62
CA THR A 440 27.38 17.88 -1.22
C THR A 440 26.61 16.57 -1.36
N GLU A 441 27.07 15.66 -2.22
CA GLU A 441 26.45 14.35 -2.48
C GLU A 441 27.02 13.23 -1.59
N GLY A 442 28.12 13.49 -0.85
CA GLY A 442 28.75 12.53 0.05
C GLY A 442 29.17 11.21 -0.62
N LEU A 443 28.89 10.08 0.03
CA LEU A 443 29.21 8.73 -0.47
C LEU A 443 28.13 8.12 -1.38
N ALA A 444 26.98 8.78 -1.57
CA ALA A 444 25.90 8.25 -2.39
C ALA A 444 26.32 7.99 -3.86
N PRO A 445 27.11 8.86 -4.52
CA PRO A 445 27.58 8.60 -5.89
C PRO A 445 28.46 7.37 -6.03
N LEU A 446 29.22 7.02 -4.98
CA LEU A 446 30.04 5.80 -4.98
C LEU A 446 29.16 4.55 -4.97
N VAL A 447 28.07 4.56 -4.19
CA VAL A 447 27.11 3.46 -4.16
C VAL A 447 26.38 3.32 -5.49
N GLU A 448 25.89 4.43 -6.07
CA GLU A 448 25.22 4.42 -7.38
C GLU A 448 26.13 3.92 -8.50
N TYR A 449 27.39 4.36 -8.50
CA TYR A 449 28.38 3.89 -9.48
C TYR A 449 28.63 2.38 -9.36
N LEU A 450 28.71 1.86 -8.12
CA LEU A 450 28.89 0.44 -7.88
C LEU A 450 27.67 -0.38 -8.34
N GLU A 451 26.44 0.09 -8.08
CA GLU A 451 25.20 -0.56 -8.50
C GLU A 451 24.96 -0.52 -10.02
N LEU A 452 25.41 0.54 -10.69
CA LEU A 452 25.24 0.70 -12.13
C LEU A 452 26.21 -0.18 -12.93
N ARG A 453 27.41 -0.41 -12.39
CA ARG A 453 28.54 -0.97 -13.15
C ARG A 453 28.89 -2.40 -12.79
N TYR A 454 28.48 -2.87 -11.61
CA TYR A 454 28.77 -4.20 -11.09
C TYR A 454 27.48 -4.92 -10.69
N GLU A 455 27.51 -6.26 -10.68
CA GLU A 455 26.38 -7.04 -10.17
C GLU A 455 26.14 -6.73 -8.68
N ILE A 456 24.88 -6.61 -8.27
CA ILE A 456 24.52 -6.22 -6.90
C ILE A 456 24.81 -7.37 -5.91
N THR A 457 26.02 -7.41 -5.37
CA THR A 457 26.46 -8.38 -4.36
C THR A 457 25.93 -8.05 -2.96
N PRO A 458 25.91 -9.01 -2.02
CA PRO A 458 25.57 -8.77 -0.62
C PRO A 458 26.43 -7.68 0.05
N GLU A 459 27.71 -7.60 -0.32
CA GLU A 459 28.68 -6.64 0.20
C GLU A 459 28.34 -5.22 -0.28
N ILE A 460 27.94 -5.06 -1.54
CA ILE A 460 27.45 -3.77 -2.10
C ILE A 460 26.16 -3.34 -1.38
N ARG A 461 25.22 -4.27 -1.12
CA ARG A 461 24.00 -3.97 -0.35
C ARG A 461 24.31 -3.58 1.09
N LYS A 462 25.28 -4.25 1.73
CA LYS A 462 25.74 -3.94 3.10
C LYS A 462 26.39 -2.56 3.16
N PHE A 463 27.22 -2.22 2.18
CA PHE A 463 27.82 -0.89 2.05
C PHE A 463 26.76 0.20 1.80
N LYS A 464 25.79 -0.03 0.91
CA LYS A 464 24.66 0.89 0.67
C LYS A 464 23.86 1.17 1.94
N ARG A 465 23.54 0.13 2.72
CA ARG A 465 22.82 0.28 4.00
C ARG A 465 23.66 1.05 5.02
N ALA A 466 24.97 0.81 5.08
CA ALA A 466 25.89 1.53 5.95
C ALA A 466 25.98 3.02 5.61
N VAL A 467 26.06 3.36 4.31
CA VAL A 467 26.06 4.75 3.81
C VAL A 467 24.73 5.42 4.13
N ALA A 468 23.61 4.76 3.85
CA ALA A 468 22.27 5.29 4.14
C ALA A 468 22.08 5.57 5.63
N ALA A 469 22.54 4.68 6.52
CA ALA A 469 22.42 4.89 7.96
C ALA A 469 23.38 5.95 8.51
N TRP A 470 24.58 6.09 7.94
CA TRP A 470 25.52 7.16 8.31
C TRP A 470 25.02 8.55 7.91
N GLN A 471 24.26 8.64 6.81
CA GLN A 471 23.62 9.88 6.35
C GLN A 471 22.43 10.31 7.21
N VAL A 472 21.98 9.49 8.16
CA VAL A 472 20.94 9.88 9.11
C VAL A 472 21.62 10.48 10.35
N ASP A 473 21.45 11.78 10.57
CA ASP A 473 21.98 12.53 11.73
C ASP A 473 21.24 12.17 13.05
N LEU A 474 21.18 10.88 13.39
CA LEU A 474 20.53 10.38 14.59
C LEU A 474 21.44 10.39 15.83
N PHE A 475 22.76 10.21 15.65
CA PHE A 475 23.70 10.05 16.75
C PHE A 475 25.04 10.75 16.50
N THR A 476 25.64 11.24 17.58
CA THR A 476 27.04 11.70 17.60
C THR A 476 28.00 10.53 17.47
N ASN A 477 29.26 10.80 17.11
CA ASN A 477 30.31 9.77 17.00
C ASN A 477 30.50 8.96 18.30
N THR A 478 30.39 9.62 19.46
CA THR A 478 30.51 8.96 20.77
C THR A 478 29.35 8.01 21.03
N GLN A 479 28.12 8.43 20.75
CA GLN A 479 26.92 7.60 20.88
C GLN A 479 26.97 6.38 19.96
N TRP A 480 27.51 6.52 18.74
CA TRP A 480 27.71 5.38 17.84
C TRP A 480 28.68 4.35 18.43
N VAL A 481 29.83 4.78 18.96
CA VAL A 481 30.82 3.88 19.56
C VAL A 481 30.23 3.11 20.74
N GLU A 482 29.55 3.81 21.66
CA GLU A 482 28.90 3.19 22.82
C GLU A 482 27.84 2.15 22.41
N LEU A 483 27.01 2.47 21.40
CA LEU A 483 25.98 1.56 20.92
C LEU A 483 26.58 0.31 20.27
N PHE A 484 27.65 0.44 19.48
CA PHE A 484 28.29 -0.71 18.85
C PHE A 484 28.89 -1.66 19.89
N GLU A 485 29.56 -1.13 20.92
CA GLU A 485 30.08 -1.96 22.03
C GLU A 485 28.96 -2.72 22.74
N LEU A 486 27.81 -2.08 22.95
CA LEU A 486 26.64 -2.73 23.56
C LEU A 486 26.01 -3.78 22.64
N LEU A 487 25.92 -3.55 21.33
CA LEU A 487 25.32 -4.46 20.36
C LEU A 487 26.21 -5.66 20.01
N GLU A 488 27.53 -5.54 20.10
CA GLU A 488 28.47 -6.67 19.92
C GLU A 488 28.32 -7.75 21.00
N LEU A 489 27.77 -7.39 22.16
CA LEU A 489 27.52 -8.29 23.29
C LEU A 489 26.13 -8.97 23.22
N VAL A 490 25.33 -8.68 22.17
CA VAL A 490 23.95 -9.16 22.04
C VAL A 490 23.90 -10.38 21.13
N GLU A 491 23.47 -11.54 21.66
CA GLU A 491 23.03 -12.67 20.84
C GLU A 491 21.53 -12.83 20.97
N VAL A 492 20.77 -12.77 19.85
CA VAL A 492 19.30 -12.92 19.89
C VAL A 492 18.91 -14.19 19.14
N PRO A 493 18.38 -15.22 19.83
CA PRO A 493 17.89 -16.42 19.18
C PRO A 493 16.80 -16.10 18.16
N HIS A 494 16.92 -16.67 16.96
CA HIS A 494 15.98 -16.46 15.86
C HIS A 494 15.76 -14.98 15.48
N LEU A 495 16.80 -14.14 15.63
CA LEU A 495 16.76 -12.70 15.37
C LEU A 495 16.07 -12.35 14.05
N ALA A 496 16.40 -13.02 12.95
CA ALA A 496 15.80 -12.77 11.65
C ALA A 496 14.27 -12.97 11.66
N ARG A 497 13.78 -14.04 12.29
CA ARG A 497 12.33 -14.30 12.40
C ARG A 497 11.64 -13.25 13.27
N ARG A 498 12.20 -12.97 14.44
CA ARG A 498 11.63 -12.00 15.37
C ARG A 498 11.64 -10.59 14.79
N PHE A 499 12.64 -10.25 13.99
CA PHE A 499 12.67 -8.97 13.26
C PHE A 499 11.62 -8.91 12.15
N VAL A 500 11.40 -10.02 11.42
CA VAL A 500 10.31 -10.11 10.42
C VAL A 500 8.94 -9.91 11.08
N ASP A 501 8.72 -10.50 12.25
CA ASP A 501 7.47 -10.30 12.99
C ASP A 501 7.34 -8.85 13.49
N PHE A 502 8.41 -8.27 14.03
CA PHE A 502 8.46 -6.83 14.40
C PHE A 502 8.14 -5.90 13.21
N LEU A 503 8.68 -6.19 12.02
CA LEU A 503 8.39 -5.39 10.82
C LEU A 503 6.97 -5.61 10.30
N ARG A 504 6.40 -6.81 10.45
CA ARG A 504 5.00 -7.08 10.10
C ARG A 504 4.04 -6.26 10.97
N ASP A 505 4.32 -6.15 12.26
CA ASP A 505 3.51 -5.35 13.19
C ASP A 505 3.59 -3.85 12.88
N LEU A 506 4.69 -3.40 12.27
CA LEU A 506 4.85 -2.05 11.73
C LEU A 506 4.38 -1.90 10.26
N GLY A 507 3.85 -2.96 9.65
CA GLY A 507 3.35 -2.94 8.26
C GLY A 507 4.45 -2.88 7.18
N HIS A 508 5.70 -3.20 7.51
CA HIS A 508 6.83 -3.20 6.58
C HIS A 508 7.15 -4.61 6.03
N PRO A 509 7.58 -4.71 4.75
CA PRO A 509 7.98 -5.99 4.17
C PRO A 509 9.27 -6.52 4.81
N PRO A 510 9.40 -7.86 4.96
CA PRO A 510 10.58 -8.46 5.59
C PRO A 510 11.85 -8.27 4.74
N PRO A 511 12.95 -7.78 5.31
CA PRO A 511 14.21 -7.62 4.59
C PRO A 511 14.88 -8.98 4.38
N VAL A 512 15.57 -9.10 3.25
CA VAL A 512 16.46 -10.22 2.97
C VAL A 512 17.85 -9.81 3.49
N ASP A 513 18.47 -10.67 4.30
CA ASP A 513 19.87 -10.58 4.78
C ASP A 513 20.13 -9.83 6.12
N CYS A 514 19.16 -9.63 7.01
CA CYS A 514 19.41 -9.08 8.36
C CYS A 514 19.57 -10.20 9.42
N THR A 515 20.79 -10.71 9.58
CA THR A 515 21.09 -11.84 10.49
C THR A 515 21.85 -11.44 11.76
N GLU A 516 22.29 -10.18 11.87
CA GLU A 516 23.11 -9.67 12.98
C GLU A 516 22.38 -8.50 13.69
N PRO A 517 22.52 -8.33 15.03
CA PRO A 517 21.83 -7.29 15.80
C PRO A 517 22.01 -5.88 15.26
N TRP A 518 23.23 -5.53 14.84
CA TRP A 518 23.52 -4.22 14.26
C TRP A 518 22.84 -4.05 12.88
N ALA A 519 22.72 -5.11 12.08
CA ALA A 519 22.06 -5.04 10.77
C ALA A 519 20.55 -4.79 10.91
N VAL A 520 19.96 -5.34 11.98
CA VAL A 520 18.58 -5.12 12.40
C VAL A 520 18.39 -3.68 12.90
N PHE A 521 19.29 -3.19 13.75
CA PHE A 521 19.26 -1.81 14.25
C PHE A 521 19.41 -0.78 13.13
N LEU A 522 20.41 -0.92 12.25
CA LEU A 522 20.62 0.00 11.13
C LEU A 522 19.45 -0.02 10.16
N HIS A 523 18.83 -1.18 9.92
CA HIS A 523 17.60 -1.25 9.13
C HIS A 523 16.48 -0.47 9.82
N ALA A 524 16.31 -0.63 11.13
CA ALA A 524 15.32 0.12 11.89
C ALA A 524 15.58 1.63 11.92
N CYS A 525 16.84 2.10 11.83
CA CYS A 525 17.17 3.52 11.67
C CYS A 525 16.72 4.10 10.31
N THR A 526 16.48 3.24 9.31
CA THR A 526 15.92 3.67 8.01
C THR A 526 14.40 3.75 8.01
N LEU A 527 13.75 3.37 9.12
CA LEU A 527 12.30 3.39 9.29
C LEU A 527 11.88 4.63 10.08
N ASN A 528 10.77 5.24 9.69
CA ASN A 528 10.23 6.43 10.35
C ASN A 528 9.18 6.04 11.41
N SER A 529 9.07 6.81 12.49
CA SER A 529 7.94 6.77 13.43
C SER A 529 7.05 8.01 13.28
N ARG A 530 5.87 7.99 13.90
CA ARG A 530 4.99 9.17 14.01
C ARG A 530 5.64 10.22 14.93
N PRO A 531 5.35 11.52 14.77
CA PRO A 531 5.81 12.55 15.70
C PRO A 531 5.37 12.26 17.13
N GLY A 532 6.29 12.31 18.10
CA GLY A 532 6.02 12.00 19.51
C GLY A 532 6.04 10.51 19.85
N GLU A 533 6.30 9.63 18.89
CA GLU A 533 6.51 8.19 19.13
C GLU A 533 8.00 7.82 19.02
N SER A 534 8.41 6.87 19.85
CA SER A 534 9.75 6.27 19.80
C SER A 534 10.10 5.80 18.40
N LEU A 535 11.28 6.20 17.91
CA LEU A 535 11.79 5.75 16.61
C LEU A 535 11.89 4.22 16.57
N PRO A 536 11.66 3.59 15.40
CA PRO A 536 11.68 2.13 15.29
C PRO A 536 13.02 1.52 15.73
N CYS A 537 14.14 2.23 15.55
CA CYS A 537 15.45 1.81 16.04
C CYS A 537 15.52 1.68 17.57
N PHE A 538 14.93 2.61 18.34
CA PHE A 538 14.86 2.52 19.80
C PHE A 538 13.85 1.49 20.28
N ARG A 539 12.76 1.27 19.54
CA ARG A 539 11.82 0.18 19.81
C ARG A 539 12.44 -1.20 19.59
N VAL A 540 13.18 -1.38 18.50
CA VAL A 540 13.96 -2.61 18.23
C VAL A 540 14.95 -2.90 19.35
N LEU A 541 15.68 -1.90 19.86
CA LEU A 541 16.60 -2.09 20.97
C LEU A 541 15.88 -2.61 22.23
N ARG A 542 14.67 -2.09 22.51
CA ARG A 542 13.90 -2.44 23.72
C ARG A 542 13.13 -3.76 23.63
N GLU A 543 12.53 -4.04 22.49
CA GLU A 543 11.56 -5.13 22.32
C GLU A 543 12.19 -6.40 21.73
N LEU A 544 13.25 -6.24 20.92
CA LEU A 544 13.81 -7.34 20.14
C LEU A 544 15.21 -7.72 20.60
N LEU A 545 16.09 -6.74 20.78
CA LEU A 545 17.50 -6.98 21.06
C LEU A 545 17.78 -7.16 22.56
N ALA A 546 17.00 -6.53 23.45
CA ALA A 546 17.11 -6.72 24.90
C ALA A 546 16.71 -8.13 25.38
N ASP A 547 15.87 -8.85 24.62
CA ASP A 547 15.37 -10.16 25.00
C ASP A 547 16.36 -11.31 24.74
N GLY A 548 17.45 -11.05 24.02
CA GLY A 548 18.47 -12.06 23.70
C GLY A 548 19.62 -12.16 24.71
N ILE A 549 19.81 -11.16 25.56
CA ILE A 549 21.04 -11.00 26.35
C ILE A 549 21.02 -11.92 27.59
N GLU A 550 22.00 -12.84 27.69
CA GLU A 550 22.11 -13.79 28.82
C GLU A 550 22.59 -13.12 30.13
N ALA A 551 23.29 -11.98 30.05
CA ALA A 551 23.79 -11.24 31.21
C ALA A 551 22.90 -10.04 31.59
N ALA A 552 22.31 -10.08 32.80
CA ALA A 552 21.39 -9.03 33.29
C ALA A 552 21.99 -7.61 33.31
N GLY A 553 23.32 -7.48 33.44
CA GLY A 553 24.01 -6.18 33.43
C GLY A 553 24.02 -5.49 32.07
N GLU A 554 24.37 -6.23 31.02
CA GLU A 554 24.45 -5.74 29.63
C GLU A 554 23.05 -5.41 29.08
N ARG A 555 22.05 -6.23 29.42
CA ARG A 555 20.64 -5.96 29.11
C ARG A 555 20.18 -4.62 29.67
N ASN A 556 20.48 -4.37 30.93
CA ASN A 556 20.08 -3.14 31.60
C ASN A 556 20.83 -1.93 31.03
N ALA A 557 22.09 -2.10 30.63
CA ALA A 557 22.87 -1.05 29.96
C ALA A 557 22.28 -0.69 28.58
N LEU A 558 21.93 -1.67 27.75
CA LEU A 558 21.31 -1.44 26.43
C LEU A 558 19.93 -0.78 26.55
N LEU A 559 19.11 -1.22 27.50
CA LEU A 559 17.79 -0.61 27.76
C LEU A 559 17.91 0.81 28.31
N ALA A 560 18.85 1.07 29.21
CA ALA A 560 19.11 2.41 29.75
C ALA A 560 19.61 3.35 28.65
N TRP A 561 20.53 2.88 27.81
CA TRP A 561 21.04 3.63 26.66
C TRP A 561 19.92 3.97 25.67
N ALA A 562 19.07 3.01 25.32
CA ALA A 562 17.95 3.24 24.40
C ALA A 562 16.96 4.27 24.93
N ARG A 563 16.67 4.27 26.24
CA ARG A 563 15.76 5.26 26.87
C ARG A 563 16.37 6.65 26.94
N ALA A 564 17.66 6.76 27.25
CA ALA A 564 18.34 8.05 27.38
C ALA A 564 18.49 8.79 26.05
N ASN A 565 18.49 8.06 24.93
CA ASN A 565 18.70 8.60 23.59
C ASN A 565 17.40 8.67 22.76
N ASP A 566 16.27 8.20 23.29
CA ASP A 566 14.95 8.27 22.65
C ASP A 566 14.15 9.48 23.17
N SER A 567 14.13 10.56 22.39
CA SER A 567 13.48 11.82 22.78
C SER A 567 11.96 11.75 22.94
N ALA A 568 11.33 10.67 22.44
CA ALA A 568 9.89 10.43 22.53
C ALA A 568 9.48 9.47 23.67
N TYR A 569 10.44 9.00 24.47
CA TYR A 569 10.15 8.05 25.55
C TYR A 569 9.57 8.74 26.81
N VAL A 570 8.37 8.32 27.24
CA VAL A 570 7.70 8.76 28.48
C VAL A 570 7.60 7.59 29.48
N PRO A 571 8.05 7.74 30.75
CA PRO A 571 7.99 6.67 31.75
C PRO A 571 6.55 6.24 32.09
N GLN A 572 6.30 4.93 32.18
CA GLN A 572 4.97 4.36 32.48
C GLN A 572 4.41 4.69 33.87
N GLU A 573 5.21 5.24 34.79
CA GLU A 573 4.76 5.58 36.15
C GLU A 573 3.89 6.85 36.23
N GLU A 574 3.75 7.63 35.15
CA GLU A 574 2.91 8.85 35.08
C GLU A 574 1.51 8.66 34.44
N LEU A 575 1.16 7.45 33.96
CA LEU A 575 -0.15 7.19 33.35
C LEU A 575 -1.16 6.64 34.36
N VAL A 576 -1.92 7.53 34.99
CA VAL A 576 -3.19 7.20 35.65
C VAL A 576 -4.28 7.06 34.57
N PRO A 577 -5.07 5.96 34.51
CA PRO A 577 -6.12 5.83 33.51
C PRO A 577 -7.32 6.72 33.87
N PRO A 578 -7.89 7.50 32.94
CA PRO A 578 -9.09 8.25 33.25
C PRO A 578 -10.29 7.30 33.30
N LEU A 579 -11.01 7.39 34.41
CA LEU A 579 -12.36 6.86 34.59
C LEU A 579 -13.27 7.43 33.51
N LEU A 580 -14.19 6.58 33.03
CA LEU A 580 -15.35 6.97 32.27
C LEU A 580 -16.16 7.99 33.08
N ASP A 581 -16.29 9.22 32.60
CA ASP A 581 -17.34 10.14 33.01
C ASP A 581 -17.85 10.94 31.80
N VAL A 582 -19.13 10.70 31.52
CA VAL A 582 -20.23 11.64 31.20
C VAL A 582 -19.95 12.78 30.21
N GLU A 583 -20.77 12.81 29.15
CA GLU A 583 -20.90 13.88 28.17
C GLU A 583 -21.00 15.28 28.83
N GLU A 584 -19.98 16.13 28.61
CA GLU A 584 -20.06 17.58 28.76
C GLU A 584 -20.16 18.26 27.36
N PRO A 585 -20.82 19.42 27.24
CA PRO A 585 -21.02 20.10 25.96
C PRO A 585 -19.69 20.54 25.32
N ARG A 586 -19.54 20.26 24.02
CA ARG A 586 -18.33 20.46 23.22
C ARG A 586 -18.12 21.93 22.82
N ASP A 587 -17.64 22.79 23.72
CA ASP A 587 -17.30 24.17 23.40
C ASP A 587 -15.76 24.37 23.39
N HIS A 588 -15.12 23.98 22.28
CA HIS A 588 -13.70 24.27 22.09
C HIS A 588 -13.52 25.76 21.72
N PRO A 589 -12.51 26.47 22.28
CA PRO A 589 -12.34 27.91 22.05
C PRO A 589 -11.88 28.27 20.63
N PHE A 590 -11.69 27.29 19.74
CA PHE A 590 -11.34 27.46 18.34
C PHE A 590 -11.92 26.31 17.51
N TRP A 591 -12.03 26.54 16.19
CA TRP A 591 -12.62 25.57 15.27
C TRP A 591 -11.87 24.22 15.28
N ARG A 592 -12.58 23.18 15.73
CA ARG A 592 -12.13 21.78 15.68
C ARG A 592 -13.31 20.89 15.26
N PRO A 593 -13.47 20.59 13.96
CA PRO A 593 -14.53 19.71 13.48
C PRO A 593 -14.34 18.28 13.99
N ASP A 594 -15.46 17.59 14.23
CA ASP A 594 -15.48 16.20 14.71
C ASP A 594 -14.72 15.28 13.74
N GLY A 595 -14.85 15.51 12.43
CA GLY A 595 -13.95 14.94 11.46
C GLY A 595 -13.85 15.74 10.18
N TYR A 596 -13.07 15.23 9.23
CA TYR A 596 -12.77 15.96 8.01
C TYR A 596 -12.58 15.05 6.80
N LEU A 597 -12.75 15.63 5.62
CA LEU A 597 -12.37 15.11 4.32
C LEU A 597 -11.37 16.09 3.69
N ILE A 598 -10.12 15.67 3.54
CA ILE A 598 -9.11 16.41 2.78
C ILE A 598 -9.17 15.97 1.33
N VAL A 599 -9.39 16.91 0.41
CA VAL A 599 -9.35 16.68 -1.04
C VAL A 599 -8.16 17.44 -1.61
N ARG A 600 -7.20 16.74 -2.20
CA ARG A 600 -6.05 17.33 -2.88
C ARG A 600 -6.22 17.22 -4.38
N LEU A 601 -6.18 18.36 -5.07
CA LEU A 601 -6.17 18.43 -6.54
C LEU A 601 -4.79 18.84 -7.02
N ARG A 602 -4.14 18.01 -7.85
CA ARG A 602 -2.84 18.30 -8.44
C ARG A 602 -2.92 18.33 -9.96
N PRO A 603 -2.38 19.35 -10.66
CA PRO A 603 -2.25 19.29 -12.10
C PRO A 603 -1.28 18.17 -12.51
N LEU A 604 -1.58 17.49 -13.62
CA LEU A 604 -0.67 16.54 -14.24
C LEU A 604 0.25 17.27 -15.23
N LEU A 605 1.55 16.96 -15.19
CA LEU A 605 2.59 17.63 -15.99
C LEU A 605 2.48 17.30 -17.50
N ASP A 606 1.87 16.16 -17.85
CA ASP A 606 1.83 15.62 -19.21
C ASP A 606 0.51 15.90 -19.96
N ALA A 607 -0.44 16.61 -19.35
CA ALA A 607 -1.75 16.86 -19.93
C ALA A 607 -1.78 18.13 -20.80
N ALA A 608 -2.65 18.14 -21.83
CA ALA A 608 -2.98 19.37 -22.56
C ALA A 608 -3.32 20.48 -21.55
N PRO A 609 -2.94 21.75 -21.81
CA PRO A 609 -2.97 22.79 -20.79
C PRO A 609 -4.36 22.94 -20.15
N GLY A 610 -4.47 22.45 -18.91
CA GLY A 610 -5.55 22.78 -17.97
C GLY A 610 -6.70 21.79 -17.82
N SER A 611 -6.75 20.65 -18.53
CA SER A 611 -7.90 19.73 -18.39
C SER A 611 -7.70 18.67 -17.31
N ASP A 612 -6.52 18.08 -17.11
CA ASP A 612 -6.41 16.90 -16.25
C ASP A 612 -5.79 17.19 -14.88
N ALA A 613 -6.39 16.63 -13.84
CA ALA A 613 -5.91 16.69 -12.46
C ALA A 613 -5.89 15.31 -11.81
N LEU A 614 -5.00 15.14 -10.83
CA LEU A 614 -5.00 14.02 -9.90
C LEU A 614 -5.73 14.44 -8.63
N LEU A 615 -6.84 13.78 -8.33
CA LEU A 615 -7.58 13.89 -7.08
C LEU A 615 -7.09 12.81 -6.11
N SER A 616 -6.49 13.24 -5.00
CA SER A 616 -6.21 12.40 -3.83
C SER A 616 -7.15 12.81 -2.69
N HIS A 617 -7.53 11.87 -1.83
CA HIS A 617 -8.35 12.22 -0.68
C HIS A 617 -8.01 11.44 0.58
N TRP A 618 -8.31 12.06 1.72
CA TRP A 618 -8.18 11.49 3.05
C TRP A 618 -9.41 11.82 3.85
N TRP A 619 -9.89 10.91 4.68
CA TRP A 619 -10.96 11.22 5.61
C TRP A 619 -10.61 10.75 7.01
N ARG A 620 -11.22 11.39 8.00
CA ARG A 620 -11.14 11.00 9.40
C ARG A 620 -12.53 11.06 9.99
N ALA A 621 -12.98 9.95 10.56
CA ALA A 621 -14.20 9.87 11.35
C ALA A 621 -13.98 10.45 12.76
N PRO A 622 -15.04 10.86 13.48
CA PRO A 622 -14.91 11.36 14.85
C PRO A 622 -14.17 10.37 15.76
N GLY A 623 -13.06 10.81 16.37
CA GLY A 623 -12.21 9.98 17.23
C GLY A 623 -11.40 8.87 16.53
N GLY A 624 -11.46 8.77 15.18
CA GLY A 624 -10.75 7.76 14.40
C GLY A 624 -9.41 8.22 13.82
N GLU A 625 -8.64 7.29 13.26
CA GLU A 625 -7.42 7.62 12.50
C GLU A 625 -7.74 8.20 11.11
N GLN A 626 -6.83 9.00 10.56
CA GLN A 626 -6.95 9.51 9.19
C GLN A 626 -6.65 8.36 8.20
N LEU A 627 -7.61 8.09 7.31
CA LEU A 627 -7.50 7.09 6.25
C LEU A 627 -7.27 7.76 4.90
N ARG A 628 -6.44 7.17 4.05
CA ARG A 628 -6.20 7.64 2.68
C ARG A 628 -6.99 6.79 1.69
N GLY A 629 -7.80 7.46 0.88
CA GLY A 629 -8.50 6.82 -0.25
C GLY A 629 -7.66 6.75 -1.53
N PRO A 630 -8.13 6.01 -2.54
CA PRO A 630 -7.42 5.86 -3.80
C PRO A 630 -7.29 7.19 -4.55
N ASP A 631 -6.18 7.35 -5.27
CA ASP A 631 -6.00 8.45 -6.20
C ASP A 631 -6.83 8.24 -7.48
N ARG A 632 -7.35 9.33 -8.04
CA ARG A 632 -8.12 9.32 -9.29
C ARG A 632 -7.60 10.40 -10.24
N ARG A 633 -7.32 10.01 -11.48
CA ARG A 633 -7.14 10.96 -12.57
C ARG A 633 -8.51 11.41 -13.07
N ILE A 634 -8.71 12.71 -13.14
CA ILE A 634 -9.99 13.34 -13.48
C ILE A 634 -9.75 14.47 -14.48
N ASP A 635 -10.76 14.81 -15.29
CA ASP A 635 -10.83 16.14 -15.88
C ASP A 635 -11.20 17.13 -14.77
N LEU A 636 -10.58 18.31 -14.74
CA LEU A 636 -10.81 19.35 -13.75
C LEU A 636 -12.26 19.83 -13.78
N ARG A 637 -12.93 19.75 -14.94
CA ARG A 637 -14.37 20.03 -15.09
C ARG A 637 -15.24 19.02 -14.35
N ASP A 638 -14.74 17.80 -14.13
CA ASP A 638 -15.43 16.73 -13.41
C ASP A 638 -15.09 16.73 -11.91
N ALA A 639 -14.23 17.64 -11.43
CA ALA A 639 -13.81 17.68 -10.03
C ALA A 639 -14.99 17.88 -9.06
N GLU A 640 -15.96 18.70 -9.43
CA GLU A 640 -17.19 18.89 -8.66
C GLU A 640 -18.00 17.58 -8.54
N PHE A 641 -18.15 16.85 -9.64
CA PHE A 641 -18.85 15.57 -9.66
C PHE A 641 -18.16 14.52 -8.76
N GLU A 642 -16.83 14.41 -8.87
CA GLU A 642 -16.05 13.44 -8.10
C GLU A 642 -16.03 13.75 -6.61
N VAL A 643 -15.93 15.02 -6.22
CA VAL A 643 -16.01 15.40 -4.80
C VAL A 643 -17.40 15.15 -4.23
N ARG A 644 -18.46 15.42 -4.99
CA ARG A 644 -19.83 15.06 -4.58
C ARG A 644 -19.96 13.55 -4.33
N ARG A 645 -19.39 12.72 -5.20
CA ARG A 645 -19.37 11.26 -5.03
C ARG A 645 -18.60 10.84 -3.76
N LEU A 646 -17.46 11.48 -3.47
CA LEU A 646 -16.67 11.19 -2.26
C LEU A 646 -17.40 11.59 -0.98
N LEU A 647 -18.06 12.74 -0.98
CA LEU A 647 -18.86 13.18 0.18
C LEU A 647 -19.97 12.19 0.47
N ARG A 648 -20.71 11.76 -0.55
CA ARG A 648 -21.74 10.73 -0.40
C ARG A 648 -21.18 9.44 0.20
N TYR A 649 -20.01 9.00 -0.26
CA TYR A 649 -19.35 7.82 0.31
C TYR A 649 -18.99 7.98 1.79
N VAL A 650 -18.54 9.17 2.21
CA VAL A 650 -18.19 9.46 3.61
C VAL A 650 -19.44 9.61 4.48
N GLU A 651 -20.50 10.23 3.96
CA GLU A 651 -21.78 10.46 4.64
C GLU A 651 -22.61 9.17 4.79
N ASP A 652 -22.61 8.29 3.78
CA ASP A 652 -23.39 7.04 3.77
C ASP A 652 -22.73 5.88 4.56
N GLY A 653 -21.48 6.05 5.01
CA GLY A 653 -20.74 5.01 5.73
C GLY A 653 -21.12 4.89 7.20
N ASP A 654 -21.17 3.65 7.73
CA ASP A 654 -21.46 3.35 9.15
C ASP A 654 -20.53 4.05 10.17
N ALA A 655 -19.43 4.64 9.70
CA ALA A 655 -18.42 5.31 10.51
C ALA A 655 -18.72 6.79 10.83
N TYR A 656 -19.71 7.41 10.17
CA TYR A 656 -20.07 8.81 10.41
C TYR A 656 -21.47 8.93 11.04
N PRO A 657 -21.59 9.37 12.30
CA PRO A 657 -22.90 9.61 12.89
C PRO A 657 -23.55 10.81 12.21
N SER A 658 -24.85 10.72 11.92
CA SER A 658 -25.64 11.70 11.14
C SER A 658 -25.69 13.11 11.72
N ASN A 659 -25.15 13.32 12.94
CA ASN A 659 -25.12 14.60 13.67
C ASN A 659 -23.70 15.19 13.83
N ALA A 660 -22.66 14.63 13.19
CA ALA A 660 -21.30 15.14 13.30
C ALA A 660 -20.97 16.22 12.26
N ASP A 661 -20.29 17.29 12.69
CA ASP A 661 -19.82 18.35 11.79
C ASP A 661 -18.62 17.87 10.95
N LEU A 662 -18.88 17.53 9.68
CA LEU A 662 -17.84 17.20 8.69
C LEU A 662 -17.26 18.47 8.06
N ALA A 663 -15.94 18.64 8.16
CA ALA A 663 -15.21 19.67 7.43
C ALA A 663 -14.64 19.15 6.10
N VAL A 664 -14.62 19.98 5.07
CA VAL A 664 -14.03 19.67 3.76
C VAL A 664 -12.85 20.61 3.51
N GLU A 665 -11.65 20.06 3.49
CA GLU A 665 -10.40 20.79 3.34
C GLU A 665 -9.83 20.58 1.93
N PHE A 666 -9.82 21.62 1.10
CA PHE A 666 -9.30 21.56 -0.27
C PHE A 666 -7.83 21.97 -0.32
N LEU A 667 -6.94 20.99 -0.50
CA LEU A 667 -5.52 21.22 -0.70
C LEU A 667 -5.22 21.50 -2.16
N LEU A 668 -5.08 22.78 -2.51
CA LEU A 668 -5.01 23.26 -3.88
C LEU A 668 -3.67 23.96 -4.16
N PRO A 669 -3.10 23.78 -5.37
CA PRO A 669 -2.07 24.66 -5.87
C PRO A 669 -2.67 26.01 -6.22
N ARG A 670 -1.80 27.00 -6.30
CA ARG A 670 -2.13 28.39 -6.56
C ARG A 670 -3.04 28.61 -7.76
N GLN A 671 -2.81 27.90 -8.86
CA GLN A 671 -3.62 28.01 -10.07
C GLN A 671 -5.07 27.52 -9.90
N PHE A 672 -5.34 26.69 -8.88
CA PHE A 672 -6.66 26.15 -8.57
C PHE A 672 -7.31 26.88 -7.38
N LEU A 673 -6.62 27.82 -6.72
CA LEU A 673 -7.22 28.64 -5.67
C LEU A 673 -8.37 29.52 -6.19
N GLY A 674 -8.52 29.70 -7.50
CA GLY A 674 -9.68 30.36 -8.13
C GLY A 674 -10.93 29.49 -8.23
N LEU A 675 -10.83 28.17 -8.01
CA LEU A 675 -11.99 27.28 -8.00
C LEU A 675 -12.89 27.65 -6.82
N HIS A 676 -14.15 27.95 -7.12
CA HIS A 676 -15.18 28.27 -6.14
C HIS A 676 -15.75 26.99 -5.52
N VAL A 677 -14.87 26.19 -4.92
CA VAL A 677 -15.20 24.87 -4.35
C VAL A 677 -16.31 24.94 -3.31
N GLU A 678 -16.40 26.07 -2.58
CA GLU A 678 -17.48 26.33 -1.63
C GLU A 678 -18.88 26.39 -2.25
N ARG A 679 -18.99 26.55 -3.58
CA ARG A 679 -20.27 26.62 -4.31
C ARG A 679 -20.58 25.38 -5.14
N TRP A 680 -19.76 24.34 -5.01
CA TRP A 680 -20.01 23.09 -5.71
C TRP A 680 -21.30 22.43 -5.20
N ARG A 681 -22.06 21.86 -6.13
CA ARG A 681 -23.37 21.26 -5.86
C ARG A 681 -23.23 19.95 -5.11
N LYS A 682 -24.14 19.74 -4.16
CA LYS A 682 -24.40 18.44 -3.54
C LYS A 682 -25.63 17.79 -4.18
N ASP A 683 -25.90 16.55 -3.79
CA ASP A 683 -27.09 15.84 -4.24
C ASP A 683 -28.36 16.50 -3.70
N ALA A 684 -29.43 16.47 -4.49
CA ALA A 684 -30.66 17.11 -4.12
C ALA A 684 -31.42 16.26 -3.10
N LEU A 685 -31.75 16.84 -1.93
CA LEU A 685 -32.71 16.26 -1.01
C LEU A 685 -34.11 16.76 -1.40
N GLN A 686 -35.01 15.85 -1.77
CA GLN A 686 -36.39 16.18 -2.19
C GLN A 686 -36.48 17.20 -3.35
N GLY A 687 -35.48 17.23 -4.24
CA GLY A 687 -35.47 18.12 -5.40
C GLY A 687 -34.89 19.52 -5.15
N VAL A 688 -34.37 19.82 -3.95
CA VAL A 688 -33.59 21.03 -3.67
C VAL A 688 -32.10 20.71 -3.78
N GLU A 689 -31.40 21.30 -4.76
CA GLU A 689 -29.94 21.16 -4.88
C GLU A 689 -29.24 21.85 -3.69
N GLY A 690 -28.47 21.08 -2.91
CA GLY A 690 -27.63 21.62 -1.83
C GLY A 690 -26.32 22.22 -2.36
N VAL A 691 -25.71 23.12 -1.59
CA VAL A 691 -24.42 23.76 -1.90
C VAL A 691 -23.40 23.38 -0.83
N LEU A 692 -22.20 22.99 -1.26
CA LEU A 692 -21.18 22.42 -0.37
C LEU A 692 -20.86 23.30 0.86
N GLY A 693 -20.68 24.61 0.66
CA GLY A 693 -20.34 25.56 1.71
C GLY A 693 -21.52 25.98 2.59
N GLU A 694 -22.75 25.62 2.23
CA GLU A 694 -23.94 25.79 3.07
C GLU A 694 -24.07 24.57 4.01
N ASP A 695 -23.82 23.37 3.50
CA ASP A 695 -23.94 22.14 4.27
C ASP A 695 -22.73 21.84 5.17
N HIS A 696 -21.52 22.22 4.76
CA HIS A 696 -20.25 21.89 5.44
C HIS A 696 -19.34 23.09 5.70
N HIS A 697 -18.43 22.93 6.66
CA HIS A 697 -17.27 23.82 6.81
C HIS A 697 -16.29 23.58 5.65
N VAL A 698 -16.19 24.52 4.71
CA VAL A 698 -15.28 24.43 3.55
C VAL A 698 -14.12 25.39 3.69
N VAL A 699 -12.90 24.86 3.68
CA VAL A 699 -11.66 25.65 3.76
C VAL A 699 -10.67 25.28 2.65
N LEU A 700 -9.87 26.25 2.24
CA LEU A 700 -8.76 26.07 1.29
C LEU A 700 -7.45 25.86 2.05
N ARG A 701 -6.54 25.11 1.44
CA ARG A 701 -5.18 24.89 1.95
C ARG A 701 -4.15 25.06 0.84
N SER A 702 -2.97 25.57 1.18
CA SER A 702 -1.89 25.77 0.19
C SER A 702 -1.09 24.50 -0.03
N LEU A 703 -1.17 23.95 -1.24
CA LEU A 703 -0.33 22.83 -1.64
C LEU A 703 1.17 23.21 -1.67
N GLU A 704 1.49 24.45 -2.08
CA GLU A 704 2.87 24.94 -2.11
C GLU A 704 3.49 24.98 -0.71
N ARG A 705 2.75 25.44 0.30
CA ARG A 705 3.26 25.49 1.68
C ARG A 705 3.51 24.10 2.25
N ILE A 706 2.59 23.16 2.01
CA ILE A 706 2.76 21.77 2.47
C ILE A 706 4.04 21.15 1.90
N ASN A 707 4.38 21.46 0.65
CA ASN A 707 5.58 20.93 -0.02
C ASN A 707 6.88 21.70 0.28
N ARG A 708 6.86 22.69 1.19
CA ARG A 708 8.01 23.57 1.49
C ARG A 708 8.41 23.52 2.97
N PRO A 709 9.24 22.52 3.37
CA PRO A 709 9.66 22.33 4.76
C PRO A 709 10.34 23.54 5.39
N ASP A 710 11.05 24.34 4.59
CA ASP A 710 11.73 25.58 5.03
C ASP A 710 10.76 26.64 5.58
N LEU A 711 9.46 26.53 5.28
CA LEU A 711 8.42 27.43 5.77
C LEU A 711 7.73 26.90 7.04
N HIS A 712 7.94 25.63 7.41
CA HIS A 712 7.17 24.96 8.45
C HIS A 712 7.42 25.54 9.84
N ASP A 713 8.67 25.84 10.21
CA ASP A 713 8.99 26.40 11.54
C ASP A 713 8.29 27.74 11.81
N ARG A 714 8.14 28.57 10.78
CA ARG A 714 7.48 29.89 10.90
C ARG A 714 5.96 29.73 10.95
N TRP A 715 5.46 28.75 10.21
CA TRP A 715 4.05 28.38 10.16
C TRP A 715 3.58 27.79 11.49
N TRP A 716 4.29 26.80 12.04
CA TRP A 716 4.02 26.21 13.36
C TRP A 716 3.97 27.27 14.46
N ARG A 717 5.01 28.11 14.57
CA ARG A 717 5.04 29.16 15.62
C ARG A 717 3.88 30.15 15.53
N ARG A 718 3.50 30.57 14.31
CA ARG A 718 2.34 31.48 14.15
C ARG A 718 1.02 30.77 14.39
N TRP A 719 0.92 29.49 14.06
CA TRP A 719 -0.24 28.66 14.36
C TRP A 719 -0.43 28.49 15.88
N ASP A 720 0.64 28.15 16.61
CA ASP A 720 0.60 28.01 18.07
C ASP A 720 0.14 29.31 18.75
N ALA A 721 0.72 30.44 18.32
CA ALA A 721 0.32 31.77 18.81
C ALA A 721 -1.14 32.10 18.47
N PHE A 722 -1.62 31.69 17.29
CA PHE A 722 -3.01 31.88 16.89
C PHE A 722 -3.97 31.06 17.75
N VAL A 723 -3.72 29.76 17.93
CA VAL A 723 -4.54 28.86 18.75
C VAL A 723 -4.57 29.35 20.20
N ALA A 724 -3.43 29.78 20.74
CA ALA A 724 -3.30 30.34 22.08
C ALA A 724 -3.98 31.71 22.27
N GLY A 725 -4.51 32.34 21.20
CA GLY A 725 -5.13 33.67 21.26
C GLY A 725 -4.13 34.81 21.47
N GLN A 726 -2.86 34.60 21.09
CA GLN A 726 -1.74 35.53 21.27
C GLN A 726 -1.31 36.20 19.95
N ALA A 727 -2.01 35.94 18.85
CA ALA A 727 -1.72 36.56 17.57
C ALA A 727 -1.99 38.08 17.58
N GLY A 728 -1.21 38.81 16.79
CA GLY A 728 -1.42 40.24 16.56
C GLY A 728 -2.70 40.55 15.77
N ARG A 729 -3.04 41.84 15.69
CA ARG A 729 -4.22 42.33 14.95
C ARG A 729 -4.21 41.86 13.49
N VAL A 730 -5.39 41.68 12.89
CA VAL A 730 -5.52 41.30 11.47
C VAL A 730 -4.72 42.23 10.56
N HIS A 731 -4.00 41.65 9.61
CA HIS A 731 -3.22 42.39 8.61
C HIS A 731 -4.00 42.56 7.29
N TRP A 732 -4.16 43.79 6.83
CA TRP A 732 -4.85 44.13 5.60
C TRP A 732 -3.87 44.59 4.53
N PHE A 733 -3.88 43.89 3.39
CA PHE A 733 -3.14 44.35 2.21
C PHE A 733 -3.97 45.32 1.35
N PRO A 734 -3.31 46.35 0.78
CA PRO A 734 -1.93 46.79 1.01
C PRO A 734 -1.80 47.78 2.19
N GLU A 735 -2.88 48.08 2.91
CA GLU A 735 -2.99 49.23 3.82
C GLU A 735 -2.01 49.20 5.01
N ASP A 736 -1.77 48.03 5.59
CA ASP A 736 -0.97 47.90 6.81
C ASP A 736 0.55 47.87 6.57
N GLY A 737 0.96 47.57 5.34
CA GLY A 737 2.37 47.49 4.94
C GLY A 737 3.17 46.34 5.58
N ARG A 738 4.24 45.93 4.91
CA ARG A 738 5.10 44.79 5.33
C ARG A 738 5.62 44.85 6.78
N PRO A 739 5.95 46.00 7.39
CA PRO A 739 6.37 46.05 8.79
C PRO A 739 5.34 45.50 9.77
N HIS A 740 4.04 45.72 9.52
CA HIS A 740 2.97 45.16 10.37
C HIS A 740 2.92 43.63 10.26
N LEU A 741 3.15 43.07 9.07
CA LEU A 741 3.19 41.62 8.87
C LEU A 741 4.30 40.91 9.69
N LEU A 742 5.34 41.66 10.08
CA LEU A 742 6.49 41.21 10.85
C LEU A 742 6.49 41.76 12.30
N SER A 743 5.38 42.36 12.76
CA SER A 743 5.29 42.90 14.12
C SER A 743 5.36 41.80 15.18
N ASP A 744 5.55 42.22 16.43
CA ASP A 744 5.43 41.37 17.61
C ASP A 744 4.34 41.95 18.54
N PRO A 745 3.24 41.22 18.82
CA PRO A 745 2.91 39.90 18.31
C PRO A 745 2.63 39.90 16.78
N PRO A 746 2.99 38.83 16.05
CA PRO A 746 2.78 38.76 14.61
C PRO A 746 1.32 38.48 14.27
N PRO A 747 0.76 39.08 13.20
CA PRO A 747 -0.56 38.74 12.72
C PRO A 747 -0.61 37.28 12.21
N ALA A 748 -1.66 36.56 12.60
CA ALA A 748 -1.94 35.21 12.12
C ALA A 748 -3.07 35.17 11.07
N VAL A 749 -3.80 36.28 10.92
CA VAL A 749 -4.88 36.44 9.94
C VAL A 749 -4.51 37.58 8.99
N VAL A 750 -4.62 37.32 7.69
CA VAL A 750 -4.37 38.28 6.62
C VAL A 750 -5.58 38.38 5.71
N VAL A 751 -5.89 39.61 5.26
CA VAL A 751 -6.85 39.86 4.19
C VAL A 751 -6.11 40.38 2.95
N LEU A 752 -6.22 39.66 1.84
CA LEU A 752 -5.63 40.07 0.56
C LEU A 752 -6.47 41.18 -0.09
N SER A 753 -5.81 42.03 -0.85
CA SER A 753 -6.45 43.13 -1.58
C SER A 753 -7.15 42.67 -2.86
N ARG A 754 -6.77 41.49 -3.36
CA ARG A 754 -7.28 40.83 -4.57
C ARG A 754 -7.06 39.31 -4.49
N PRO A 755 -7.81 38.50 -5.26
CA PRO A 755 -7.57 37.08 -5.41
C PRO A 755 -6.12 36.79 -5.84
N PRO A 756 -5.52 35.70 -5.35
CA PRO A 756 -4.24 35.24 -5.84
C PRO A 756 -4.35 34.85 -7.32
N GLN A 757 -3.47 35.38 -8.17
CA GLN A 757 -3.46 35.10 -9.60
C GLN A 757 -2.74 33.78 -9.90
N GLY A 758 -3.32 32.93 -10.74
CA GLY A 758 -2.63 31.75 -11.27
C GLY A 758 -1.45 32.17 -12.13
N GLY A 759 -0.26 31.60 -11.92
CA GLY A 759 0.99 32.07 -12.52
C GLY A 759 1.06 31.98 -14.04
N ARG A 760 0.54 32.99 -14.76
CA ARG A 760 0.92 33.33 -16.13
C ARG A 760 0.91 34.87 -16.28
N SER A 761 2.00 35.53 -15.94
CA SER A 761 2.32 36.82 -16.56
C SER A 761 2.98 36.52 -17.90
N THR A 762 2.41 37.03 -19.00
CA THR A 762 2.90 36.84 -20.38
C THR A 762 4.05 37.76 -20.75
N GLN A 763 4.72 38.40 -19.80
CA GLN A 763 5.89 39.23 -20.06
C GLN A 763 6.91 39.00 -18.96
N GLY A 764 8.17 38.85 -19.35
CA GLY A 764 9.34 38.57 -18.49
C GLY A 764 9.71 39.69 -17.53
N GLU A 765 8.73 40.26 -16.85
CA GLU A 765 8.94 41.14 -15.71
C GLU A 765 9.25 40.29 -14.48
N ARG A 766 10.27 40.71 -13.72
CA ARG A 766 10.69 40.06 -12.47
C ARG A 766 9.45 39.82 -11.61
N ARG A 767 9.22 38.57 -11.19
CA ARG A 767 8.16 38.18 -10.25
C ARG A 767 8.26 39.06 -8.99
N GLU A 768 7.48 40.13 -8.92
CA GLU A 768 7.17 40.77 -7.64
C GLU A 768 6.44 39.72 -6.78
N LEU A 769 6.88 39.55 -5.53
CA LEU A 769 6.21 38.68 -4.57
C LEU A 769 4.80 39.24 -4.37
N ASP A 770 3.78 38.45 -4.70
CA ASP A 770 2.40 38.85 -4.42
C ASP A 770 2.04 38.63 -2.95
N GLU A 771 0.97 39.31 -2.53
CA GLU A 771 0.49 39.38 -1.14
C GLU A 771 0.30 37.99 -0.50
N LEU A 772 -0.19 37.01 -1.26
CA LEU A 772 -0.31 35.62 -0.78
C LEU A 772 1.06 34.99 -0.55
N SER A 773 1.98 35.12 -1.51
CA SER A 773 3.35 34.58 -1.37
C SER A 773 4.08 35.20 -0.19
N GLU A 774 3.89 36.50 0.05
CA GLU A 774 4.46 37.19 1.21
C GLU A 774 3.88 36.65 2.52
N ALA A 775 2.55 36.55 2.63
CA ALA A 775 1.87 36.00 3.81
C ALA A 775 2.30 34.54 4.08
N LEU A 776 2.36 33.71 3.04
CA LEU A 776 2.73 32.31 3.17
C LEU A 776 4.17 32.16 3.68
N ARG A 777 5.11 32.93 3.11
CA ARG A 777 6.55 32.91 3.45
C ARG A 777 6.85 33.29 4.89
N VAL A 778 6.06 34.20 5.48
CA VAL A 778 6.27 34.61 6.87
C VAL A 778 5.55 33.69 7.88
N GLY A 779 4.77 32.71 7.40
CA GLY A 779 4.11 31.70 8.21
C GLY A 779 2.65 32.00 8.58
N VAL A 780 1.96 32.95 7.93
CA VAL A 780 0.55 33.28 8.25
C VAL A 780 -0.37 32.07 7.97
N PRO A 781 -1.08 31.49 8.95
CA PRO A 781 -1.93 30.32 8.73
C PRO A 781 -3.32 30.63 8.15
N VAL A 782 -3.87 31.83 8.37
CA VAL A 782 -5.24 32.17 7.94
C VAL A 782 -5.21 33.33 6.94
N VAL A 783 -5.77 33.10 5.74
CA VAL A 783 -5.81 34.10 4.67
C VAL A 783 -7.22 34.21 4.08
N LEU A 784 -7.70 35.44 3.93
CA LEU A 784 -9.04 35.77 3.43
C LEU A 784 -8.93 36.64 2.17
N TRP A 785 -9.83 36.46 1.22
CA TRP A 785 -9.98 37.39 0.09
C TRP A 785 -11.39 37.36 -0.50
N ASP A 786 -11.75 38.45 -1.18
CA ASP A 786 -12.95 38.49 -2.01
C ASP A 786 -12.68 37.79 -3.34
N ARG A 787 -13.48 36.77 -3.66
CA ARG A 787 -13.40 36.01 -4.91
C ARG A 787 -13.63 36.84 -6.17
N ARG A 788 -14.37 37.95 -6.10
CA ARG A 788 -14.81 38.73 -7.26
C ARG A 788 -13.67 39.51 -7.92
N GLY A 789 -12.56 39.72 -7.20
CA GLY A 789 -11.43 40.49 -7.73
C GLY A 789 -11.58 42.00 -7.67
N GLU A 790 -12.78 42.48 -7.39
CA GLU A 790 -13.08 43.89 -7.19
C GLU A 790 -12.89 44.26 -5.72
N ARG A 791 -12.32 45.43 -5.45
CA ARG A 791 -12.29 46.01 -4.09
C ARG A 791 -13.66 46.59 -3.77
N ASP A 792 -14.62 45.72 -3.49
CA ASP A 792 -15.94 46.12 -3.02
C ASP A 792 -15.81 46.70 -1.59
N PRO A 793 -16.03 48.02 -1.40
CA PRO A 793 -15.91 48.64 -0.08
C PRO A 793 -16.90 48.07 0.93
N ALA A 794 -18.11 47.69 0.48
CA ALA A 794 -19.13 47.14 1.36
C ALA A 794 -18.71 45.78 1.92
N PHE A 795 -18.19 44.91 1.06
CA PHE A 795 -17.62 43.63 1.48
C PHE A 795 -16.47 43.80 2.48
N ARG A 796 -15.54 44.74 2.22
CA ARG A 796 -14.41 44.99 3.13
C ARG A 796 -14.86 45.52 4.49
N THR A 797 -15.83 46.44 4.51
CA THR A 797 -16.39 46.96 5.76
C THR A 797 -17.07 45.85 6.56
N ALA A 798 -17.92 45.04 5.91
CA ALA A 798 -18.57 43.91 6.55
C ALA A 798 -17.56 42.87 7.05
N LEU A 799 -16.53 42.53 6.26
CA LEU A 799 -15.49 41.59 6.70
C LEU A 799 -14.70 42.15 7.89
N ASN A 800 -14.41 43.46 7.92
CA ASN A 800 -13.72 44.09 9.04
C ASN A 800 -14.57 44.10 10.31
N GLN A 801 -15.87 44.38 10.20
CA GLN A 801 -16.80 44.28 11.32
C GLN A 801 -16.84 42.84 11.87
N LEU A 802 -16.98 41.85 10.99
CA LEU A 802 -16.98 40.44 11.39
C LEU A 802 -15.71 40.04 12.15
N LEU A 803 -14.54 40.44 11.65
CA LEU A 803 -13.24 40.13 12.28
C LEU A 803 -12.99 40.91 13.58
N THR A 804 -13.76 41.96 13.84
CA THR A 804 -13.69 42.75 15.08
C THR A 804 -14.69 42.25 16.12
N GLU A 805 -15.87 41.80 15.67
CA GLU A 805 -16.98 41.37 16.52
C GLU A 805 -16.85 39.91 16.96
N TYR A 806 -16.28 39.04 16.10
CA TYR A 806 -16.17 37.61 16.34
C TYR A 806 -14.72 37.15 16.43
N ASP A 807 -14.50 36.06 17.18
CA ASP A 807 -13.19 35.44 17.31
C ASP A 807 -12.72 34.83 15.97
N PRO A 808 -11.59 35.30 15.39
CA PRO A 808 -11.08 34.77 14.14
C PRO A 808 -10.74 33.27 14.18
N ARG A 809 -10.55 32.69 15.37
CA ARG A 809 -10.32 31.26 15.56
C ARG A 809 -11.54 30.39 15.24
N ARG A 810 -12.71 31.01 15.05
CA ARG A 810 -13.97 30.36 14.66
C ARG A 810 -14.41 30.67 13.23
N LEU A 811 -13.53 31.27 12.41
CA LEU A 811 -13.84 31.68 11.04
C LEU A 811 -14.51 30.60 10.17
N PRO A 812 -14.07 29.32 10.19
CA PRO A 812 -14.73 28.29 9.39
C PRO A 812 -16.22 28.06 9.75
N GLU A 813 -16.57 28.12 11.04
CA GLU A 813 -17.97 28.04 11.52
C GLU A 813 -18.76 29.29 11.11
N LEU A 814 -18.18 30.47 11.35
CA LEU A 814 -18.82 31.76 11.04
C LEU A 814 -19.11 31.89 9.54
N VAL A 815 -18.16 31.53 8.69
CA VAL A 815 -18.32 31.58 7.23
C VAL A 815 -19.40 30.62 6.73
N ARG A 816 -19.52 29.41 7.30
CA ARG A 816 -20.63 28.49 6.98
C ARG A 816 -21.97 29.08 7.43
N GLY A 817 -22.04 29.61 8.66
CA GLY A 817 -23.25 30.25 9.17
C GLY A 817 -23.73 31.42 8.31
N LEU A 818 -22.80 32.23 7.79
CA LEU A 818 -23.13 33.31 6.85
C LEU A 818 -23.64 32.84 5.49
N ARG A 819 -23.29 31.62 5.06
CA ARG A 819 -23.77 31.04 3.80
C ARG A 819 -25.18 30.48 3.92
N THR A 820 -25.55 29.95 5.08
CA THR A 820 -26.89 29.43 5.37
C THR A 820 -27.85 30.50 5.88
N ALA A 821 -27.35 31.67 6.31
CA ALA A 821 -28.16 32.77 6.79
C ALA A 821 -29.18 33.21 5.73
N VAL A 822 -30.47 33.16 6.07
CA VAL A 822 -31.52 33.77 5.27
C VAL A 822 -31.31 35.29 5.32
N ALA A 823 -31.39 35.97 4.18
CA ALA A 823 -31.26 37.42 4.11
C ALA A 823 -32.37 38.10 4.94
N SER A 824 -32.07 38.36 6.22
CA SER A 824 -32.79 39.29 7.08
C SER A 824 -32.17 40.67 6.93
N SER A 825 -32.94 41.72 7.21
CA SER A 825 -32.51 43.13 7.09
C SER A 825 -31.18 43.43 7.81
N ASP A 826 -30.93 42.79 8.96
CA ASP A 826 -29.70 42.97 9.76
C ASP A 826 -28.50 42.11 9.27
N ALA A 827 -28.75 41.13 8.39
CA ALA A 827 -27.75 40.19 7.87
C ALA A 827 -27.36 40.48 6.41
N GLU A 828 -28.02 41.42 5.73
CA GLU A 828 -27.71 41.77 4.34
C GLU A 828 -26.24 42.19 4.14
N GLU A 829 -25.66 42.90 5.11
CA GLU A 829 -24.27 43.36 5.05
C GLU A 829 -23.27 42.20 5.08
N TYR A 830 -23.48 41.19 5.94
CA TYR A 830 -22.62 40.02 6.06
C TYR A 830 -22.93 38.91 5.04
N PHE A 831 -24.11 38.93 4.43
CA PHE A 831 -24.51 37.96 3.41
C PHE A 831 -23.60 37.99 2.18
N SER A 832 -23.14 39.20 1.79
CA SER A 832 -22.13 39.37 0.74
C SER A 832 -20.80 38.70 1.13
N VAL A 833 -20.40 38.78 2.41
CA VAL A 833 -19.19 38.13 2.92
C VAL A 833 -19.30 36.62 2.78
N GLY A 834 -20.36 35.99 3.28
CA GLY A 834 -20.56 34.53 3.18
C GLY A 834 -20.49 33.99 1.74
N ARG A 835 -21.08 34.72 0.79
CA ARG A 835 -21.16 34.35 -0.63
C ARG A 835 -19.85 34.46 -1.41
N HIS A 836 -19.00 35.40 -1.01
CA HIS A 836 -17.84 35.82 -1.82
C HIS A 836 -16.49 35.64 -1.12
N VAL A 837 -16.47 35.37 0.19
CA VAL A 837 -15.22 35.14 0.91
C VAL A 837 -14.63 33.77 0.58
N ALA A 838 -13.36 33.78 0.19
CA ALA A 838 -12.50 32.61 0.22
C ALA A 838 -11.74 32.58 1.55
N LEU A 839 -11.71 31.41 2.19
CA LEU A 839 -11.02 31.19 3.46
C LEU A 839 -9.95 30.12 3.26
N LEU A 840 -8.69 30.52 3.32
CA LEU A 840 -7.56 29.62 3.45
C LEU A 840 -7.24 29.43 4.93
N TRP A 841 -7.25 28.18 5.36
CA TRP A 841 -7.03 27.75 6.73
C TRP A 841 -5.98 26.63 6.75
N ASP A 842 -4.71 27.00 6.96
CA ASP A 842 -3.60 26.07 6.96
C ASP A 842 -3.25 25.64 8.40
N ASP A 843 -3.82 24.51 8.83
CA ASP A 843 -3.52 23.87 10.12
C ASP A 843 -2.33 22.89 9.98
N PRO A 844 -1.14 23.17 10.56
CA PRO A 844 0.04 22.32 10.44
C PRO A 844 -0.09 20.98 11.17
N GLU A 845 -1.03 20.84 12.11
CA GLU A 845 -1.31 19.57 12.79
C GLU A 845 -2.04 18.58 11.87
N ARG A 846 -2.68 19.07 10.79
CA ARG A 846 -3.52 18.27 9.89
C ARG A 846 -2.84 17.98 8.55
N MET A 847 -1.70 17.33 8.58
CA MET A 847 -0.99 16.95 7.35
C MET A 847 -1.62 15.70 6.70
N PRO A 848 -1.76 15.64 5.36
CA PRO A 848 -2.21 14.42 4.69
C PRO A 848 -1.18 13.28 4.83
N VAL A 849 -1.57 12.12 5.38
CA VAL A 849 -0.70 10.95 5.53
C VAL A 849 -0.36 10.28 4.17
N ALA A 850 0.82 9.68 3.99
CA ALA A 850 1.17 9.00 2.73
C ALA A 850 0.41 7.66 2.55
N HIS A 851 0.32 7.11 1.31
CA HIS A 851 -0.27 5.77 1.08
C HIS A 851 0.57 4.68 1.75
N ALA A 852 -0.11 3.69 2.33
CA ALA A 852 0.32 2.30 2.24
C ALA A 852 0.25 1.87 0.76
N GLY A 853 1.40 1.69 0.10
CA GLY A 853 1.50 1.04 -1.21
C GLY A 853 1.42 1.94 -2.45
N SER A 854 2.55 2.54 -2.85
CA SER A 854 3.08 2.58 -4.23
C SER A 854 4.30 3.51 -4.34
N PRO A 855 5.28 3.20 -5.21
CA PRO A 855 6.61 3.81 -5.24
C PRO A 855 6.59 5.26 -5.77
N PRO A 856 7.60 6.10 -5.47
CA PRO A 856 7.67 7.45 -6.00
C PRO A 856 7.98 7.45 -7.52
N PRO A 857 7.38 8.36 -8.32
CA PRO A 857 7.77 8.57 -9.70
C PRO A 857 9.12 9.28 -9.80
N THR A 858 10.03 8.73 -10.63
CA THR A 858 11.02 9.48 -11.42
C THR A 858 10.30 10.64 -12.12
N THR A 859 10.78 11.89 -12.25
CA THR A 859 12.13 12.47 -12.20
C THR A 859 11.94 13.99 -12.30
N GLY A 860 12.91 14.73 -11.77
CA GLY A 860 13.40 15.95 -12.42
C GLY A 860 12.88 17.28 -11.88
N GLU A 861 13.82 18.02 -11.28
CA GLU A 861 13.98 19.48 -11.41
C GLU A 861 12.78 20.35 -10.97
N GLU A 862 12.89 21.22 -9.98
CA GLU A 862 13.85 22.31 -9.89
C GLU A 862 13.79 22.95 -8.49
N ARG A 863 14.96 23.00 -7.83
CA ARG A 863 15.47 24.15 -7.05
C ARG A 863 14.49 24.88 -6.12
N LEU A 864 14.59 24.57 -4.82
CA LEU A 864 15.36 25.36 -3.84
C LEU A 864 15.23 24.76 -2.45
#